data_AF-A0A4Y9Y9F1-F1
#
_entry.id   AF-A0A4Y9Y9F1-F1
#
_cell.length_a   1.000
_cell.length_b   1.000
_cell.length_c   1.000
_cell.angle_alpha   90.00
_cell.angle_beta   90.00
_cell.angle_gamma   90.00
#
_symmetry.space_group_name_H-M   'P 1'
#
loop_
_entity.id
_entity.type
_entity.pdbx_description
1 polymer ?
#
loop_
_entity_poly.entity_id
_entity_poly.type
_entity_poly.pdbx_seq_one_letter_code
_entity_poly.pdbx_strand_id
1 'polypeptide(L)'
;MASTKRPGAPGTLTPHAKPVISMEEWETKAPLGEVEARSVNLIKAASEKAALPLKTPQQFYDWFALIDRSVAHSQEAHYRAHLESVSEHLDTCDRLIQRIDEIDSAVDGMLNEWRLVEEGGKSLKGACEQLLEERDHLLSITDAIDERIGYFQELEHATRMLNSPGDSLVLQTEFLYMVERVDVCIEYLKAHQQRHFREAEIYLLRFQQCMTRAMTLIKMFFVGSLKALTVDVTKRMSEKDVSATAQMHLLYTRFYTVSAQLAPLLAELERRASAHPDELSSLLSECHSAYFTARKGLLVNRLLEEIKGLDPTRTELVELTRTGCSYLKQLCTDEFDLFRAFFNSGEDQLYAYLESLCDYLYDDLRPRILHEPRLTALCEVCTVLQALMVLDVPAIDDDDDEYVDELNLDLDGSAGRADEAVLQGAVGDPERYSVLCAEGAGFGLPAEACLKPVTGFEIKEKESVSQLFQLKSLDKQDTWYPTLRKTVWVLSQLHDFVKSAIFDDIAREAVNLCRQSLVSAAETLKSKAQSTLDGQLFLVRHLLILKEMTQNLDLENKNPDRGIDLSGVTDTLASMLGRTTSLLPFPNALLTSLGMPSDENMNDVRRALDQELKIACEAVIASCANPVTAPLRSWTDRVHAHRLSAKPLGTSSVSSEPPSSTQTVQSMPWATPTAVNALFTTFNGACATELRAAVGRLRLYLEDERTVSVLLGHVQDRIVDDWAEWRALVRDVYPIGSGAEVDVGTEDLARAMSGATCIIHTLSPLSVNYQRNPEIFHQVNVLGTQNVIAAAVEAGVRKLVYHSSSGVVFDGHDIVNGDESLPYATKLMSPYTASRILAEQAVLGANGRDGLATVVIRPTGIFGVGDQELIVGAYDTWKKGTTHVQLGSNTNLGDKTYVSNVAHALVLACDKLPDPAVAGEVFFITNNDPRLFWDFIRALWGRLDEAFPEEEAKRTKRKPVVIPRLLAFVLAYVMGWVAWLRGADPPPLTPYAVTFATSTMYFTSEKAKRLLGYEPEVGVDEGLDLTVKVCTLH
;
A
#
# COMPACT_ATOMS: atom_id res chain seq x y z
N MET A 1 -35.54 -33.39 79.66
CA MET A 1 -36.68 -34.13 79.09
C MET A 1 -37.89 -33.22 79.03
N ALA A 2 -38.44 -33.05 77.83
CA ALA A 2 -39.72 -32.39 77.58
C ALA A 2 -40.87 -33.42 77.65
N SER A 3 -42.02 -32.91 78.07
CA SER A 3 -43.35 -33.53 78.11
C SER A 3 -43.75 -34.29 76.84
N THR A 4 -44.38 -35.47 76.97
CA THR A 4 -45.74 -35.76 76.46
C THR A 4 -46.27 -37.18 76.77
N LYS A 5 -47.43 -37.21 77.46
CA LYS A 5 -48.64 -38.05 77.31
C LYS A 5 -48.59 -39.58 76.99
N ARG A 6 -49.01 -40.38 78.00
CA ARG A 6 -50.04 -41.47 78.08
C ARG A 6 -50.30 -42.42 76.89
N PRO A 7 -50.52 -43.74 77.14
CA PRO A 7 -51.82 -44.29 77.62
C PRO A 7 -51.60 -45.34 78.76
N GLY A 8 -52.54 -45.86 79.54
CA GLY A 8 -53.99 -45.94 79.60
C GLY A 8 -54.31 -47.03 80.67
N ALA A 9 -55.32 -46.81 81.52
CA ALA A 9 -55.67 -47.61 82.70
C ALA A 9 -56.16 -49.05 82.36
N PRO A 10 -56.33 -49.94 83.37
CA PRO A 10 -57.55 -49.94 84.19
C PRO A 10 -57.21 -50.06 85.70
N GLY A 11 -57.91 -49.48 86.67
CA GLY A 11 -59.35 -49.35 86.83
C GLY A 11 -59.68 -49.88 88.23
N THR A 12 -59.69 -49.01 89.23
CA THR A 12 -60.32 -49.22 90.54
C THR A 12 -61.81 -49.49 90.32
N LEU A 13 -62.38 -50.45 91.06
CA LEU A 13 -63.78 -50.41 91.55
C LEU A 13 -64.01 -51.58 92.53
N THR A 14 -64.02 -51.29 93.82
CA THR A 14 -65.01 -51.89 94.72
C THR A 14 -66.36 -51.23 94.40
N PRO A 15 -67.47 -51.98 94.45
CA PRO A 15 -68.36 -51.76 95.59
C PRO A 15 -69.06 -53.02 96.10
N HIS A 16 -69.23 -53.04 97.41
CA HIS A 16 -70.03 -54.00 98.19
C HIS A 16 -71.46 -54.20 97.67
N ALA A 17 -71.93 -55.45 97.79
CA ALA A 17 -73.16 -55.79 98.51
C ALA A 17 -73.04 -57.25 99.00
N LYS A 18 -73.14 -57.46 100.32
CA LYS A 18 -73.00 -58.78 100.98
C LYS A 18 -74.24 -59.66 100.76
N PRO A 19 -74.06 -60.95 100.47
CA PRO A 19 -75.01 -61.99 100.84
C PRO A 19 -74.44 -62.86 101.99
N VAL A 20 -75.31 -63.16 102.96
CA VAL A 20 -75.06 -64.15 104.03
C VAL A 20 -75.16 -65.53 103.39
N ILE A 21 -74.08 -66.30 103.44
CA ILE A 21 -73.87 -67.56 102.73
C ILE A 21 -74.12 -68.74 103.68
N SER A 22 -74.75 -69.80 103.17
CA SER A 22 -74.97 -71.07 103.90
C SER A 22 -73.67 -71.88 104.03
N MET A 23 -73.57 -72.77 105.03
CA MET A 23 -72.30 -73.39 105.42
C MET A 23 -71.63 -74.21 104.30
N GLU A 24 -72.40 -74.89 103.44
CA GLU A 24 -71.88 -75.60 102.26
C GLU A 24 -71.34 -74.67 101.16
N GLU A 25 -71.85 -73.44 101.06
CA GLU A 25 -71.33 -72.42 100.15
C GLU A 25 -70.16 -71.61 100.75
N TRP A 26 -69.99 -71.61 102.09
CA TRP A 26 -68.81 -71.03 102.74
C TRP A 26 -67.58 -71.91 102.53
N GLU A 27 -67.76 -73.22 102.64
CA GLU A 27 -66.69 -74.22 102.48
C GLU A 27 -66.12 -74.30 101.05
N THR A 28 -66.86 -73.82 100.04
CA THR A 28 -66.38 -73.78 98.64
C THR A 28 -65.77 -72.43 98.21
N LYS A 29 -65.94 -71.35 98.99
CA LYS A 29 -65.51 -69.98 98.60
C LYS A 29 -64.33 -69.39 99.38
N ALA A 30 -63.82 -70.07 100.41
CA ALA A 30 -62.63 -69.66 101.15
C ALA A 30 -61.71 -70.87 101.38
N PRO A 31 -60.75 -71.18 100.48
CA PRO A 31 -59.75 -72.21 100.75
C PRO A 31 -58.89 -71.75 101.94
N LEU A 32 -59.08 -72.40 103.09
CA LEU A 32 -58.32 -72.15 104.31
C LEU A 32 -56.82 -72.21 104.01
N GLY A 33 -56.08 -71.17 104.39
CA GLY A 33 -54.63 -71.14 104.26
C GLY A 33 -53.96 -72.21 105.12
N GLU A 34 -52.70 -72.53 104.82
CA GLU A 34 -51.98 -73.67 105.39
C GLU A 34 -51.96 -73.68 106.94
N VAL A 35 -52.00 -72.50 107.58
CA VAL A 35 -52.05 -72.32 109.04
C VAL A 35 -53.45 -72.52 109.62
N GLU A 36 -54.48 -72.07 108.90
CA GLU A 36 -55.89 -72.16 109.31
C GLU A 36 -56.39 -73.59 109.11
N ALA A 37 -55.98 -74.25 108.02
CA ALA A 37 -56.15 -75.67 107.79
C ALA A 37 -55.41 -76.51 108.85
N ARG A 38 -54.23 -76.08 109.32
CA ARG A 38 -53.53 -76.71 110.45
C ARG A 38 -54.31 -76.58 111.75
N SER A 39 -54.91 -75.42 111.99
CA SER A 39 -55.69 -75.15 113.20
C SER A 39 -57.00 -75.95 113.22
N VAL A 40 -57.70 -76.03 112.08
CA VAL A 40 -58.90 -76.89 111.92
C VAL A 40 -58.53 -78.37 112.02
N ASN A 41 -57.41 -78.80 111.43
CA ASN A 41 -56.94 -80.19 111.54
C ASN A 41 -56.45 -80.55 112.94
N LEU A 42 -55.87 -79.61 113.70
CA LEU A 42 -55.53 -79.79 115.11
C LEU A 42 -56.78 -79.95 115.98
N ILE A 43 -57.83 -79.16 115.72
CA ILE A 43 -59.12 -79.27 116.42
C ILE A 43 -59.84 -80.57 116.04
N LYS A 44 -59.79 -80.97 114.76
CA LYS A 44 -60.35 -82.23 114.26
C LYS A 44 -59.63 -83.45 114.88
N ALA A 45 -58.30 -83.43 114.90
CA ALA A 45 -57.47 -84.45 115.54
C ALA A 45 -57.63 -84.49 117.07
N ALA A 46 -57.95 -83.35 117.71
CA ALA A 46 -58.30 -83.30 119.12
C ALA A 46 -59.72 -83.80 119.40
N SER A 47 -60.66 -83.70 118.44
CA SER A 47 -62.05 -84.15 118.58
C SER A 47 -62.27 -85.64 118.31
N GLU A 48 -61.42 -86.30 117.51
CA GLU A 48 -61.54 -87.72 117.16
C GLU A 48 -60.96 -88.68 118.21
N LYS A 49 -60.26 -88.16 119.24
CA LYS A 49 -59.81 -88.97 120.38
C LYS A 49 -60.95 -89.12 121.40
N ALA A 50 -61.78 -90.12 121.12
CA ALA A 50 -62.62 -90.91 122.00
C ALA A 50 -63.18 -90.22 123.27
N ALA A 51 -64.50 -90.12 123.27
CA ALA A 51 -65.38 -90.17 124.42
C ALA A 51 -64.78 -90.87 125.66
N LEU A 52 -64.56 -90.09 126.72
CA LEU A 52 -64.96 -90.49 128.07
C LEU A 52 -66.16 -89.60 128.43
N PRO A 53 -67.27 -90.12 128.98
CA PRO A 53 -68.46 -89.31 129.19
C PRO A 53 -68.19 -88.31 130.31
N LEU A 54 -68.35 -87.00 130.05
CA LEU A 54 -68.44 -85.98 131.10
C LEU A 54 -69.64 -86.32 131.97
N LYS A 55 -69.38 -86.83 133.18
CA LYS A 55 -70.42 -87.23 134.12
C LYS A 55 -70.63 -86.23 135.25
N THR A 56 -69.80 -85.18 135.38
CA THR A 56 -69.89 -84.23 136.50
C THR A 56 -69.72 -82.75 136.10
N PRO A 57 -70.46 -81.81 136.72
CA PRO A 57 -70.41 -80.36 136.41
C PRO A 57 -69.06 -79.67 136.69
N GLN A 58 -68.25 -80.22 137.60
CA GLN A 58 -66.97 -79.62 137.98
C GLN A 58 -65.98 -79.54 136.80
N GLN A 59 -66.05 -80.51 135.89
CA GLN A 59 -65.16 -80.60 134.73
C GLN A 59 -65.45 -79.53 133.66
N PHE A 60 -66.60 -78.85 133.71
CA PHE A 60 -66.92 -77.77 132.77
C PHE A 60 -66.27 -76.43 133.17
N TYR A 61 -66.18 -76.13 134.47
CA TYR A 61 -65.65 -74.85 134.94
C TYR A 61 -64.14 -74.71 134.76
N ASP A 62 -63.37 -75.79 134.93
CA ASP A 62 -61.91 -75.76 134.72
C ASP A 62 -61.53 -75.54 133.25
N TRP A 63 -62.37 -75.98 132.31
CA TRP A 63 -62.14 -75.76 130.89
C TRP A 63 -62.32 -74.28 130.49
N PHE A 64 -63.31 -73.58 131.07
CA PHE A 64 -63.58 -72.17 130.75
C PHE A 64 -62.46 -71.24 131.23
N ALA A 65 -61.90 -71.48 132.42
CA ALA A 65 -60.85 -70.63 132.99
C ALA A 65 -59.52 -70.66 132.20
N LEU A 66 -59.27 -71.72 131.42
CA LEU A 66 -58.07 -71.83 130.61
C LEU A 66 -58.12 -70.92 129.37
N ILE A 67 -59.32 -70.67 128.82
CA ILE A 67 -59.49 -69.89 127.60
C ILE A 67 -59.28 -68.39 127.85
N ASP A 68 -59.72 -67.87 128.99
CA ASP A 68 -59.66 -66.42 129.28
C ASP A 68 -58.21 -65.90 129.43
N ARG A 69 -57.28 -66.73 129.95
CA ARG A 69 -55.85 -66.38 130.05
C ARG A 69 -55.13 -66.29 128.71
N SER A 70 -55.57 -67.00 127.67
CA SER A 70 -54.84 -67.02 126.40
C SER A 70 -55.06 -65.74 125.58
N VAL A 71 -56.18 -65.04 125.79
CA VAL A 71 -56.55 -63.87 124.98
C VAL A 71 -55.76 -62.62 125.37
N ALA A 72 -55.48 -62.40 126.65
CA ALA A 72 -54.75 -61.20 127.12
C ALA A 72 -53.29 -61.16 126.66
N HIS A 73 -52.60 -62.31 126.57
CA HIS A 73 -51.19 -62.37 126.15
C HIS A 73 -50.98 -62.08 124.65
N SER A 74 -52.03 -62.25 123.84
CA SER A 74 -51.95 -62.08 122.39
C SER A 74 -51.86 -60.62 121.94
N GLN A 75 -52.43 -59.66 122.66
CA GLN A 75 -52.51 -58.28 122.17
C GLN A 75 -51.23 -57.45 122.42
N GLU A 76 -50.51 -57.69 123.52
CA GLU A 76 -49.32 -56.91 123.87
C GLU A 76 -48.08 -57.28 123.02
N ALA A 77 -48.04 -58.49 122.47
CA ALA A 77 -46.96 -58.97 121.61
C ALA A 77 -46.90 -58.23 120.25
N HIS A 78 -48.03 -57.75 119.73
CA HIS A 78 -48.11 -57.17 118.38
C HIS A 78 -47.45 -55.79 118.28
N TYR A 79 -47.54 -54.95 119.31
CA TYR A 79 -46.95 -53.60 119.28
C TYR A 79 -45.43 -53.61 119.37
N ARG A 80 -44.84 -54.53 120.15
CA ARG A 80 -43.36 -54.66 120.22
C ARG A 80 -42.76 -55.11 118.90
N ALA A 81 -43.41 -56.05 118.21
CA ALA A 81 -42.96 -56.53 116.90
C ALA A 81 -42.93 -55.41 115.84
N HIS A 82 -43.89 -54.46 115.89
CA HIS A 82 -43.91 -53.38 114.92
C HIS A 82 -42.81 -52.33 115.13
N LEU A 83 -42.49 -52.02 116.39
CA LEU A 83 -41.43 -51.06 116.74
C LEU A 83 -40.03 -51.60 116.36
N GLU A 84 -39.82 -52.90 116.56
CA GLU A 84 -38.61 -53.61 116.12
C GLU A 84 -38.47 -53.56 114.59
N SER A 85 -39.56 -53.78 113.85
CA SER A 85 -39.57 -53.69 112.39
C SER A 85 -39.19 -52.30 111.88
N VAL A 86 -39.65 -51.21 112.49
CA VAL A 86 -39.30 -49.85 112.04
C VAL A 86 -37.81 -49.54 112.29
N SER A 87 -37.25 -49.99 113.41
CA SER A 87 -35.82 -49.85 113.68
C SER A 87 -34.96 -50.60 112.66
N GLU A 88 -35.39 -51.80 112.26
CA GLU A 88 -34.71 -52.61 111.25
C GLU A 88 -34.70 -51.94 109.86
N HIS A 89 -35.77 -51.22 109.52
CA HIS A 89 -35.82 -50.43 108.28
C HIS A 89 -34.87 -49.23 108.30
N LEU A 90 -34.75 -48.52 109.43
CA LEU A 90 -33.80 -47.40 109.56
C LEU A 90 -32.35 -47.87 109.42
N ASP A 91 -31.99 -48.97 110.09
CA ASP A 91 -30.66 -49.58 109.92
C ASP A 91 -30.40 -50.01 108.47
N THR A 92 -31.45 -50.40 107.75
CA THR A 92 -31.34 -50.74 106.32
C THR A 92 -31.08 -49.50 105.46
N CYS A 93 -31.71 -48.37 105.77
CA CYS A 93 -31.46 -47.11 105.09
C CYS A 93 -30.02 -46.61 105.31
N ASP A 94 -29.49 -46.69 106.53
CA ASP A 94 -28.12 -46.29 106.82
C ASP A 94 -27.09 -47.17 106.08
N ARG A 95 -27.33 -48.48 106.00
CA ARG A 95 -26.53 -49.40 105.19
C ARG A 95 -26.55 -49.05 103.70
N LEU A 96 -27.69 -48.60 103.18
CA LEU A 96 -27.81 -48.20 101.78
C LEU A 96 -27.02 -46.92 101.49
N ILE A 97 -27.04 -45.93 102.39
CA ILE A 97 -26.25 -44.70 102.24
C ILE A 97 -24.75 -45.04 102.23
N GLN A 98 -24.29 -45.88 103.17
CA GLN A 98 -22.90 -46.33 103.18
C GLN A 98 -22.50 -47.03 101.89
N ARG A 99 -23.39 -47.86 101.31
CA ARG A 99 -23.13 -48.50 100.02
C ARG A 99 -23.09 -47.51 98.86
N ILE A 100 -23.90 -46.46 98.88
CA ILE A 100 -23.87 -45.40 97.87
C ILE A 100 -22.53 -44.66 97.93
N ASP A 101 -22.05 -44.31 99.12
CA ASP A 101 -20.76 -43.64 99.28
C ASP A 101 -19.57 -44.51 98.82
N GLU A 102 -19.62 -45.82 99.09
CA GLU A 102 -18.64 -46.79 98.57
C GLU A 102 -18.65 -46.87 97.04
N ILE A 103 -19.83 -46.84 96.43
CA ILE A 103 -19.99 -46.86 94.97
C ILE A 103 -19.45 -45.56 94.37
N ASP A 104 -19.75 -44.41 94.96
CA ASP A 104 -19.30 -43.10 94.45
C ASP A 104 -17.76 -43.03 94.45
N SER A 105 -17.12 -43.46 95.53
CA SER A 105 -15.67 -43.56 95.63
C SER A 105 -15.07 -44.51 94.58
N ALA A 106 -15.72 -45.64 94.30
CA ALA A 106 -15.28 -46.57 93.26
C ALA A 106 -15.41 -45.99 91.85
N VAL A 107 -16.49 -45.25 91.58
CA VAL A 107 -16.72 -44.58 90.28
C VAL A 107 -15.69 -43.47 90.06
N ASP A 108 -15.37 -42.67 91.08
CA ASP A 108 -14.31 -41.66 91.01
C ASP A 108 -12.93 -42.29 90.73
N GLY A 109 -12.64 -43.44 91.35
CA GLY A 109 -11.46 -44.24 91.06
C GLY A 109 -11.39 -44.67 89.59
N MET A 110 -12.48 -45.23 89.06
CA MET A 110 -12.58 -45.65 87.66
C MET A 110 -12.44 -44.47 86.68
N LEU A 111 -13.01 -43.30 87.00
CA LEU A 111 -12.89 -42.09 86.17
C LEU A 111 -11.44 -41.60 86.09
N ASN A 112 -10.70 -41.64 87.20
CA ASN A 112 -9.29 -41.28 87.22
C ASN A 112 -8.43 -42.27 86.42
N GLU A 113 -8.66 -43.58 86.57
CA GLU A 113 -7.97 -44.60 85.76
C GLU A 113 -8.29 -44.45 84.27
N TRP A 114 -9.55 -44.21 83.90
CA TRP A 114 -9.94 -43.98 82.51
C TRP A 114 -9.22 -42.76 81.92
N ARG A 115 -9.10 -41.67 82.67
CA ARG A 115 -8.42 -40.45 82.22
C ARG A 115 -6.93 -40.69 81.98
N LEU A 116 -6.27 -41.46 82.85
CA LEU A 116 -4.87 -41.86 82.66
C LEU A 116 -4.70 -42.71 81.39
N VAL A 117 -5.64 -43.63 81.12
CA VAL A 117 -5.64 -44.43 79.89
C VAL A 117 -5.91 -43.56 78.66
N GLU A 118 -6.79 -42.56 78.73
CA GLU A 118 -7.07 -41.64 77.63
C GLU A 118 -5.84 -40.77 77.28
N GLU A 119 -5.16 -40.22 78.29
CA GLU A 119 -3.92 -39.46 78.11
C GLU A 119 -2.78 -40.35 77.58
N GLY A 120 -2.64 -41.57 78.10
CA GLY A 120 -1.70 -42.56 77.57
C GLY A 120 -2.00 -42.95 76.12
N GLY A 121 -3.28 -43.12 75.77
CA GLY A 121 -3.74 -43.41 74.42
C GLY A 121 -3.47 -42.28 73.43
N LYS A 122 -3.64 -41.01 73.84
CA LYS A 122 -3.28 -39.83 73.03
C LYS A 122 -1.77 -39.75 72.77
N SER A 123 -0.96 -40.00 73.80
CA SER A 123 0.50 -40.02 73.68
C SER A 123 0.98 -41.14 72.73
N LEU A 124 0.43 -42.35 72.89
CA LEU A 124 0.75 -43.48 72.01
C LEU A 124 0.33 -43.21 70.57
N LYS A 125 -0.88 -42.66 70.36
CA LYS A 125 -1.36 -42.28 69.02
C LYS A 125 -0.42 -41.28 68.35
N GLY A 126 0.01 -40.24 69.07
CA GLY A 126 0.97 -39.27 68.54
C GLY A 126 2.33 -39.89 68.17
N ALA A 127 2.84 -40.82 68.99
CA ALA A 127 4.07 -41.55 68.68
C ALA A 127 3.92 -42.46 67.45
N CYS A 128 2.77 -43.11 67.29
CA CYS A 128 2.48 -43.94 66.10
C CYS A 128 2.35 -43.10 64.82
N GLU A 129 1.72 -41.92 64.89
CA GLU A 129 1.62 -40.99 63.75
C GLU A 129 3.01 -40.51 63.30
N GLN A 130 3.89 -40.15 64.24
CA GLN A 130 5.29 -39.80 63.92
C GLN A 130 6.06 -40.94 63.25
N LEU A 131 5.91 -42.17 63.73
CA LEU A 131 6.56 -43.33 63.11
C LEU A 131 6.03 -43.66 61.72
N LEU A 132 4.73 -43.41 61.46
CA LEU A 132 4.14 -43.57 60.13
C LEU A 132 4.65 -42.51 59.17
N GLU A 133 4.73 -41.25 59.60
CA GLU A 133 5.33 -40.16 58.82
C GLU A 133 6.79 -40.45 58.50
N GLU A 134 7.57 -40.96 59.46
CA GLU A 134 8.97 -41.33 59.25
C GLU A 134 9.11 -42.51 58.29
N ARG A 135 8.25 -43.54 58.40
CA ARG A 135 8.22 -44.65 57.44
C ARG A 135 7.93 -44.15 56.03
N ASP A 136 6.93 -43.30 55.85
CA ASP A 136 6.53 -42.81 54.54
C ASP A 136 7.61 -41.91 53.93
N HIS A 137 8.29 -41.13 54.77
CA HIS A 137 9.46 -40.37 54.37
C HIS A 137 10.63 -41.28 53.92
N LEU A 138 10.92 -42.35 54.67
CA LEU A 138 11.96 -43.31 54.32
C LEU A 138 11.64 -44.05 53.01
N LEU A 139 10.39 -44.47 52.80
CA LEU A 139 9.96 -45.09 51.55
C LEU A 139 10.14 -44.13 50.36
N SER A 140 9.75 -42.86 50.52
CA SER A 140 9.97 -41.84 49.48
C SER A 140 11.45 -41.65 49.16
N ILE A 141 12.34 -41.74 50.16
CA ILE A 141 13.79 -41.69 49.93
C ILE A 141 14.28 -42.95 49.20
N THR A 142 13.79 -44.14 49.58
CA THR A 142 14.16 -45.40 48.91
C THR A 142 13.77 -45.37 47.44
N ASP A 143 12.54 -44.98 47.12
CA ASP A 143 12.06 -44.90 45.73
C ASP A 143 12.90 -43.90 44.92
N ALA A 144 13.24 -42.75 45.52
CA ALA A 144 14.11 -41.76 44.89
C ALA A 144 15.54 -42.27 44.67
N ILE A 145 16.06 -43.15 45.55
CA ILE A 145 17.38 -43.76 45.36
C ILE A 145 17.35 -44.77 44.22
N ASP A 146 16.33 -45.63 44.15
CA ASP A 146 16.21 -46.64 43.09
C ASP A 146 16.07 -46.01 41.71
N GLU A 147 15.25 -44.95 41.57
CA GLU A 147 15.13 -44.18 40.33
C GLU A 147 16.48 -43.60 39.88
N ARG A 148 17.24 -43.02 40.82
CA ARG A 148 18.54 -42.42 40.55
C ARG A 148 19.60 -43.45 40.17
N ILE A 149 19.61 -44.62 40.81
CA ILE A 149 20.55 -45.72 40.50
C ILE A 149 20.31 -46.27 39.09
N GLY A 150 19.05 -46.29 38.64
CA GLY A 150 18.68 -46.75 37.30
C GLY A 150 19.52 -46.13 36.18
N TYR A 151 19.75 -44.81 36.23
CA TYR A 151 20.58 -44.11 35.24
C TYR A 151 22.05 -44.58 35.19
N PHE A 152 22.61 -45.07 36.30
CA PHE A 152 23.99 -45.53 36.35
C PHE A 152 24.15 -46.98 35.84
N GLN A 153 23.11 -47.80 36.01
CA GLN A 153 23.12 -49.22 35.58
C GLN A 153 23.08 -49.35 34.04
N GLU A 154 22.47 -48.39 33.34
CA GLU A 154 22.41 -48.36 31.86
C GLU A 154 23.79 -48.40 31.20
N LEU A 155 24.84 -47.89 31.88
CA LEU A 155 26.20 -47.88 31.34
C LEU A 155 26.72 -49.28 31.05
N GLU A 156 26.41 -50.25 31.92
CA GLU A 156 26.87 -51.63 31.76
C GLU A 156 26.14 -52.32 30.60
N HIS A 157 24.86 -52.01 30.40
CA HIS A 157 24.09 -52.50 29.27
C HIS A 157 24.63 -51.94 27.94
N ALA A 158 24.80 -50.62 27.84
CA ALA A 158 25.34 -49.96 26.66
C ALA A 158 26.76 -50.45 26.31
N THR A 159 27.63 -50.58 27.31
CA THR A 159 29.01 -51.04 27.12
C THR A 159 29.09 -52.48 26.60
N ARG A 160 28.24 -53.38 27.10
CA ARG A 160 28.20 -54.78 26.63
C ARG A 160 27.76 -54.88 25.18
N MET A 161 26.73 -54.11 24.79
CA MET A 161 26.22 -54.09 23.42
C MET A 161 27.25 -53.55 22.42
N LEU A 162 27.99 -52.49 22.78
CA LEU A 162 28.95 -51.82 21.89
C LEU A 162 30.33 -52.52 21.79
N ASN A 163 30.66 -53.44 22.69
CA ASN A 163 31.93 -54.16 22.68
C ASN A 163 31.97 -55.37 21.75
N SER A 164 30.82 -55.86 21.28
CA SER A 164 30.74 -56.97 20.32
C SER A 164 29.71 -56.65 19.23
N PRO A 165 29.98 -55.65 18.37
CA PRO A 165 29.05 -55.27 17.32
C PRO A 165 28.98 -56.37 16.25
N GLY A 166 27.79 -56.90 16.01
CA GLY A 166 27.53 -57.72 14.83
C GLY A 166 27.39 -56.86 13.56
N ASP A 167 27.50 -57.47 12.38
CA ASP A 167 27.49 -56.78 11.07
C ASP A 167 26.21 -55.96 10.78
N SER A 168 25.13 -56.21 11.51
CA SER A 168 23.83 -55.52 11.37
C SER A 168 23.29 -54.99 12.70
N LEU A 169 24.15 -54.80 13.70
CA LEU A 169 23.73 -54.30 15.03
C LEU A 169 22.95 -52.97 14.91
N VAL A 170 23.41 -52.05 14.07
CA VAL A 170 22.80 -50.72 13.88
C VAL A 170 21.38 -50.77 13.32
N LEU A 171 20.96 -51.89 12.72
CA LEU A 171 19.60 -52.09 12.20
C LEU A 171 18.63 -52.65 13.25
N GLN A 172 19.13 -53.03 14.43
CA GLN A 172 18.30 -53.60 15.49
C GLN A 172 17.60 -52.47 16.27
N THR A 173 16.32 -52.68 16.60
CA THR A 173 15.55 -51.71 17.39
C THR A 173 16.12 -51.50 18.79
N GLU A 174 16.71 -52.55 19.38
CA GLU A 174 17.36 -52.49 20.70
C GLU A 174 18.57 -51.55 20.71
N PHE A 175 19.29 -51.44 19.58
CA PHE A 175 20.42 -50.52 19.44
C PHE A 175 19.98 -49.06 19.50
N LEU A 176 18.94 -48.68 18.75
CA LEU A 176 18.42 -47.31 18.77
C LEU A 176 17.84 -46.94 20.13
N TYR A 177 17.10 -47.85 20.77
CA TYR A 177 16.59 -47.65 22.12
C TYR A 177 17.72 -47.45 23.14
N MET A 178 18.78 -48.25 23.07
CA MET A 178 19.95 -48.09 23.94
C MET A 178 20.62 -46.71 23.72
N VAL A 179 20.76 -46.27 22.48
CA VAL A 179 21.35 -44.97 22.13
C VAL A 179 20.51 -43.79 22.64
N GLU A 180 19.18 -43.88 22.55
CA GLU A 180 18.26 -42.89 23.16
C GLU A 180 18.35 -42.89 24.70
N ARG A 181 18.41 -44.07 25.33
CA ARG A 181 18.61 -44.19 26.78
C ARG A 181 19.94 -43.59 27.24
N VAL A 182 21.00 -43.71 26.44
CA VAL A 182 22.29 -43.06 26.72
C VAL A 182 22.18 -41.54 26.66
N ASP A 183 21.43 -40.96 25.73
CA ASP A 183 21.17 -39.50 25.71
C ASP A 183 20.53 -39.03 27.02
N VAL A 184 19.45 -39.71 27.43
CA VAL A 184 18.73 -39.39 28.67
C VAL A 184 19.67 -39.46 29.88
N CYS A 185 20.56 -40.44 29.93
CA CYS A 185 21.56 -40.56 30.99
C CYS A 185 22.61 -39.42 30.95
N ILE A 186 23.06 -39.02 29.75
CA ILE A 186 23.99 -37.90 29.57
C ILE A 186 23.36 -36.59 30.04
N GLU A 187 22.11 -36.31 29.63
CA GLU A 187 21.38 -35.10 30.04
C GLU A 187 21.15 -35.06 31.56
N TYR A 188 20.70 -36.18 32.14
CA TYR A 188 20.50 -36.31 33.57
C TYR A 188 21.80 -36.02 34.36
N LEU A 189 22.93 -36.59 33.93
CA LEU A 189 24.22 -36.37 34.59
C LEU A 189 24.75 -34.94 34.42
N LYS A 190 24.52 -34.30 33.26
CA LYS A 190 24.84 -32.87 33.03
C LYS A 190 24.03 -31.96 33.95
N ALA A 191 22.73 -32.21 34.11
CA ALA A 191 21.85 -31.43 34.98
C ALA A 191 22.24 -31.51 36.47
N HIS A 192 22.82 -32.65 36.91
CA HIS A 192 23.19 -32.90 38.31
C HIS A 192 24.71 -32.76 38.58
N GLN A 193 25.47 -32.20 37.64
CA GLN A 193 26.94 -32.17 37.65
C GLN A 193 27.55 -31.35 38.81
N GLN A 194 26.85 -30.32 39.32
CA GLN A 194 27.49 -29.32 40.19
C GLN A 194 27.30 -29.48 41.71
N ARG A 195 26.42 -30.35 42.23
CA ARG A 195 26.16 -30.39 43.69
C ARG A 195 25.86 -31.74 44.38
N HIS A 196 25.61 -32.86 43.68
CA HIS A 196 24.98 -34.03 44.35
C HIS A 196 25.68 -35.40 44.21
N PHE A 197 26.51 -35.66 43.20
CA PHE A 197 27.08 -37.01 42.97
C PHE A 197 28.61 -36.99 42.80
N ARG A 198 29.32 -37.83 43.57
CA ARG A 198 30.79 -37.85 43.63
C ARG A 198 31.48 -38.34 42.35
N GLU A 199 30.89 -39.29 41.63
CA GLU A 199 31.49 -39.92 40.44
C GLU A 199 30.79 -39.55 39.13
N ALA A 200 29.88 -38.56 39.14
CA ALA A 200 29.07 -38.21 37.97
C ALA A 200 29.91 -37.85 36.74
N GLU A 201 31.05 -37.17 36.91
CA GLU A 201 31.94 -36.80 35.80
C GLU A 201 32.55 -38.03 35.10
N ILE A 202 32.87 -39.09 35.85
CA ILE A 202 33.44 -40.31 35.29
C ILE A 202 32.38 -41.08 34.49
N TYR A 203 31.16 -41.17 35.01
CA TYR A 203 30.05 -41.80 34.31
C TYR A 203 29.66 -41.01 33.06
N LEU A 204 29.61 -39.68 33.15
CA LEU A 204 29.34 -38.80 32.02
C LEU A 204 30.34 -39.04 30.89
N LEU A 205 31.64 -39.05 31.20
CA LEU A 205 32.69 -39.32 30.22
C LEU A 205 32.53 -40.71 29.56
N ARG A 206 32.18 -41.74 30.34
CA ARG A 206 31.98 -43.11 29.81
C ARG A 206 30.72 -43.22 28.94
N PHE A 207 29.64 -42.52 29.28
CA PHE A 207 28.45 -42.45 28.43
C PHE A 207 28.73 -41.69 27.14
N GLN A 208 29.47 -40.58 27.18
CA GLN A 208 29.94 -39.88 25.97
C GLN A 208 30.81 -40.80 25.09
N GLN A 209 31.70 -41.60 25.68
CA GLN A 209 32.46 -42.60 24.93
C GLN A 209 31.57 -43.67 24.28
N CYS A 210 30.53 -44.14 24.98
CA CYS A 210 29.54 -45.07 24.41
C CYS A 210 28.81 -44.42 23.22
N MET A 211 28.41 -43.15 23.37
CA MET A 211 27.77 -42.39 22.30
C MET A 211 28.65 -42.27 21.06
N THR A 212 29.90 -41.84 21.22
CA THR A 212 30.87 -41.71 20.12
C THR A 212 31.13 -43.05 19.44
N ARG A 213 31.20 -44.16 20.20
CA ARG A 213 31.34 -45.51 19.64
C ARG A 213 30.10 -45.95 18.86
N ALA A 214 28.89 -45.69 19.36
CA ALA A 214 27.65 -46.00 18.66
C ALA A 214 27.55 -45.23 17.34
N MET A 215 27.84 -43.93 17.37
CA MET A 215 27.89 -43.07 16.18
C MET A 215 28.96 -43.51 15.17
N THR A 216 30.11 -43.96 15.65
CA THR A 216 31.16 -44.53 14.79
C THR A 216 30.69 -45.80 14.08
N LEU A 217 29.90 -46.66 14.73
CA LEU A 217 29.34 -47.86 14.09
C LEU A 217 28.34 -47.50 12.99
N ILE A 218 27.47 -46.50 13.21
CA ILE A 218 26.58 -45.96 12.19
C ILE A 218 27.38 -45.44 11.00
N LYS A 219 28.40 -44.61 11.25
CA LYS A 219 29.31 -44.09 10.21
C LYS A 219 29.95 -45.22 9.42
N MET A 220 30.52 -46.22 10.09
CA MET A 220 31.19 -47.35 9.43
C MET A 220 30.23 -48.15 8.57
N PHE A 221 29.00 -48.40 9.04
CA PHE A 221 27.98 -49.11 8.29
C PHE A 221 27.55 -48.33 7.04
N PHE A 222 27.33 -47.02 7.17
CA PHE A 222 27.03 -46.13 6.04
C PHE A 222 28.15 -46.14 4.99
N VAL A 223 29.38 -45.83 5.40
CA VAL A 223 30.54 -45.76 4.49
C VAL A 223 30.80 -47.12 3.82
N GLY A 224 30.64 -48.22 4.56
CA GLY A 224 30.77 -49.57 4.02
C GLY A 224 29.71 -49.89 2.97
N SER A 225 28.44 -49.59 3.25
CA SER A 225 27.31 -49.81 2.34
C SER A 225 27.44 -48.97 1.07
N LEU A 226 27.82 -47.70 1.23
CA LEU A 226 28.03 -46.78 0.12
C LEU A 226 29.17 -47.24 -0.79
N LYS A 227 30.31 -47.62 -0.20
CA LYS A 227 31.47 -48.13 -0.95
C LYS A 227 31.14 -49.41 -1.71
N ALA A 228 30.40 -50.34 -1.10
CA ALA A 228 29.96 -51.56 -1.76
C ALA A 228 29.05 -51.26 -2.95
N LEU A 229 28.10 -50.33 -2.79
CA LEU A 229 27.22 -49.87 -3.87
C LEU A 229 28.00 -49.21 -5.01
N THR A 230 28.92 -48.30 -4.69
CA THR A 230 29.77 -47.63 -5.69
C THR A 230 30.57 -48.65 -6.50
N VAL A 231 31.15 -49.67 -5.88
CA VAL A 231 31.90 -50.71 -6.58
C VAL A 231 31.00 -51.55 -7.50
N ASP A 232 29.79 -51.93 -7.06
CA ASP A 232 28.81 -52.65 -7.92
C ASP A 232 28.41 -51.80 -9.12
N VAL A 233 28.11 -50.50 -8.91
CA VAL A 233 27.71 -49.57 -9.97
C VAL A 233 28.85 -49.35 -10.96
N THR A 234 30.07 -49.03 -10.50
CA THR A 234 31.24 -48.86 -11.37
C THR A 234 31.48 -50.09 -12.24
N LYS A 235 31.37 -51.30 -11.66
CA LYS A 235 31.56 -52.55 -12.41
C LYS A 235 30.52 -52.69 -13.52
N ARG A 236 29.24 -52.46 -13.22
CA ARG A 236 28.15 -52.56 -14.21
C ARG A 236 28.21 -51.49 -15.28
N MET A 237 28.67 -50.29 -14.94
CA MET A 237 28.88 -49.21 -15.90
C MET A 237 30.02 -49.49 -16.89
N SER A 238 30.97 -50.36 -16.52
CA SER A 238 32.08 -50.76 -17.40
C SER A 238 31.72 -51.88 -18.41
N GLU A 239 30.51 -52.45 -18.32
CA GLU A 239 30.02 -53.45 -19.27
C GLU A 239 29.67 -52.80 -20.62
N LYS A 240 29.88 -53.50 -21.74
CA LYS A 240 29.60 -52.95 -23.08
C LYS A 240 28.09 -52.81 -23.29
N ASP A 241 27.67 -51.72 -23.94
CA ASP A 241 26.30 -51.44 -24.40
C ASP A 241 25.25 -51.19 -23.29
N VAL A 242 25.62 -50.47 -22.22
CA VAL A 242 24.64 -49.98 -21.23
C VAL A 242 23.87 -48.79 -21.82
N SER A 243 22.55 -48.94 -21.96
CA SER A 243 21.67 -47.87 -22.46
C SER A 243 21.63 -46.65 -21.53
N ALA A 244 21.36 -45.46 -22.07
CA ALA A 244 21.28 -44.22 -21.28
C ALA A 244 20.30 -44.32 -20.09
N THR A 245 19.15 -44.98 -20.29
CA THR A 245 18.17 -45.22 -19.22
C THR A 245 18.70 -46.18 -18.15
N ALA A 246 19.45 -47.22 -18.54
CA ALA A 246 20.08 -48.13 -17.60
C ALA A 246 21.20 -47.45 -16.80
N GLN A 247 21.95 -46.54 -17.43
CA GLN A 247 22.96 -45.72 -16.74
C GLN A 247 22.32 -44.80 -15.70
N MET A 248 21.24 -44.09 -16.05
CA MET A 248 20.50 -43.22 -15.12
C MET A 248 19.97 -44.01 -13.91
N HIS A 249 19.40 -45.20 -14.15
CA HIS A 249 18.93 -46.08 -13.08
C HIS A 249 20.07 -46.54 -12.15
N LEU A 250 21.24 -46.88 -12.71
CA LEU A 250 22.41 -47.28 -11.93
C LEU A 250 22.98 -46.12 -11.10
N LEU A 251 22.99 -44.91 -11.66
CA LEU A 251 23.54 -43.72 -11.01
C LEU A 251 22.64 -43.15 -9.92
N TYR A 252 21.32 -43.16 -10.08
CA TYR A 252 20.40 -42.49 -9.15
C TYR A 252 19.43 -43.45 -8.48
N THR A 253 18.62 -44.21 -9.22
CA THR A 253 17.57 -45.08 -8.63
C THR A 253 18.13 -46.10 -7.63
N ARG A 254 19.30 -46.67 -7.91
CA ARG A 254 19.99 -47.60 -6.99
C ARG A 254 20.40 -46.93 -5.67
N PHE A 255 20.84 -45.67 -5.73
CA PHE A 255 21.20 -44.90 -4.53
C PHE A 255 19.96 -44.50 -3.73
N TYR A 256 18.88 -44.04 -4.37
CA TYR A 256 17.60 -43.79 -3.72
C TYR A 256 17.03 -45.03 -3.02
N THR A 257 17.22 -46.22 -3.60
CA THR A 257 16.75 -47.47 -2.96
C THR A 257 17.48 -47.75 -1.64
N VAL A 258 18.79 -47.45 -1.59
CA VAL A 258 19.62 -47.67 -0.41
C VAL A 258 19.44 -46.54 0.62
N SER A 259 19.07 -45.32 0.18
CA SER A 259 18.84 -44.19 1.08
C SER A 259 17.72 -44.45 2.08
N ALA A 260 16.65 -45.17 1.68
CA ALA A 260 15.55 -45.53 2.58
C ALA A 260 15.99 -46.29 3.84
N GLN A 261 17.08 -47.06 3.77
CA GLN A 261 17.64 -47.79 4.92
C GLN A 261 18.67 -46.96 5.69
N LEU A 262 19.47 -46.15 4.99
CA LEU A 262 20.60 -45.44 5.59
C LEU A 262 20.22 -44.07 6.16
N ALA A 263 19.25 -43.38 5.58
CA ALA A 263 18.84 -42.04 5.98
C ALA A 263 18.34 -41.96 7.44
N PRO A 264 17.53 -42.91 7.97
CA PRO A 264 17.13 -42.86 9.38
C PRO A 264 18.31 -42.99 10.34
N LEU A 265 19.34 -43.76 9.98
CA LEU A 265 20.55 -43.91 10.79
C LEU A 265 21.41 -42.64 10.74
N LEU A 266 21.52 -42.03 9.57
CA LEU A 266 22.23 -40.76 9.39
C LEU A 266 21.53 -39.62 10.12
N ALA A 267 20.20 -39.53 10.07
CA ALA A 267 19.43 -38.53 10.80
C ALA A 267 19.70 -38.59 12.31
N GLU A 268 19.91 -39.79 12.86
CA GLU A 268 20.19 -39.98 14.28
C GLU A 268 21.64 -39.59 14.66
N LEU A 269 22.57 -39.66 13.69
CA LEU A 269 23.91 -39.06 13.79
C LEU A 269 23.87 -37.53 13.64
N GLU A 270 23.11 -37.00 12.68
CA GLU A 270 22.94 -35.55 12.45
C GLU A 270 22.36 -34.87 13.70
N ARG A 271 21.26 -35.41 14.24
CA ARG A 271 20.61 -34.89 15.45
C ARG A 271 21.58 -34.73 16.61
N ARG A 272 22.48 -35.69 16.81
CA ARG A 272 23.46 -35.67 17.91
C ARG A 272 24.71 -34.87 17.60
N ALA A 273 25.12 -34.81 16.33
CA ALA A 273 26.20 -33.92 15.91
C ALA A 273 25.81 -32.45 16.13
N SER A 274 24.54 -32.09 15.95
CA SER A 274 24.02 -30.76 16.31
C SER A 274 24.04 -30.50 17.82
N ALA A 275 23.71 -31.50 18.64
CA ALA A 275 23.71 -31.36 20.09
C ALA A 275 25.13 -31.35 20.71
N HIS A 276 26.08 -32.08 20.12
CA HIS A 276 27.46 -32.26 20.61
C HIS A 276 28.49 -32.05 19.48
N PRO A 277 28.66 -30.80 19.01
CA PRO A 277 29.48 -30.49 17.83
C PRO A 277 30.97 -30.80 18.03
N ASP A 278 31.51 -30.63 19.24
CA ASP A 278 32.94 -30.80 19.51
C ASP A 278 33.44 -32.25 19.33
N GLU A 279 32.56 -33.24 19.46
CA GLU A 279 32.93 -34.66 19.44
C GLU A 279 32.46 -35.38 18.16
N LEU A 280 31.27 -35.03 17.62
CA LEU A 280 30.59 -35.83 16.59
C LEU A 280 30.55 -35.17 15.20
N SER A 281 30.80 -33.86 15.08
CA SER A 281 30.79 -33.16 13.79
C SER A 281 31.84 -33.69 12.80
N SER A 282 33.00 -34.13 13.31
CA SER A 282 34.06 -34.75 12.51
C SER A 282 33.60 -36.06 11.86
N LEU A 283 32.86 -36.90 12.58
CA LEU A 283 32.30 -38.16 12.06
C LEU A 283 31.24 -37.92 10.98
N LEU A 284 30.40 -36.90 11.16
CA LEU A 284 29.40 -36.52 10.15
C LEU A 284 30.07 -35.96 8.89
N SER A 285 31.11 -35.12 9.04
CA SER A 285 31.90 -34.62 7.92
C SER A 285 32.59 -35.74 7.13
N GLU A 286 33.07 -36.80 7.81
CA GLU A 286 33.58 -38.00 7.14
C GLU A 286 32.49 -38.72 6.32
N CYS A 287 31.24 -38.78 6.78
CA CYS A 287 30.13 -39.32 6.00
C CYS A 287 29.88 -38.49 4.73
N HIS A 288 29.81 -37.16 4.86
CA HIS A 288 29.65 -36.25 3.71
C HIS A 288 30.80 -36.44 2.71
N SER A 289 32.05 -36.44 3.19
CA SER A 289 33.24 -36.64 2.35
C SER A 289 33.23 -37.99 1.64
N ALA A 290 32.81 -39.06 2.32
CA ALA A 290 32.69 -40.39 1.71
C ALA A 290 31.63 -40.40 0.60
N TYR A 291 30.50 -39.73 0.82
CA TYR A 291 29.45 -39.57 -0.18
C TYR A 291 29.94 -38.81 -1.42
N PHE A 292 30.50 -37.61 -1.25
CA PHE A 292 30.99 -36.82 -2.38
C PHE A 292 32.12 -37.54 -3.14
N THR A 293 33.01 -38.25 -2.44
CA THR A 293 34.07 -39.06 -3.09
C THR A 293 33.47 -40.18 -3.94
N ALA A 294 32.45 -40.88 -3.42
CA ALA A 294 31.75 -41.93 -4.14
C ALA A 294 31.02 -41.40 -5.38
N ARG A 295 30.27 -40.29 -5.26
CA ARG A 295 29.55 -39.66 -6.37
C ARG A 295 30.51 -39.11 -7.42
N LYS A 296 31.53 -38.35 -7.01
CA LYS A 296 32.55 -37.78 -7.91
C LYS A 296 33.24 -38.87 -8.74
N GLY A 297 33.57 -40.00 -8.12
CA GLY A 297 34.19 -41.13 -8.82
C GLY A 297 33.32 -41.76 -9.93
N LEU A 298 32.00 -41.64 -9.84
CA LEU A 298 31.05 -42.16 -10.83
C LEU A 298 30.74 -41.15 -11.93
N LEU A 299 30.63 -39.86 -11.58
CA LEU A 299 30.10 -38.83 -12.48
C LEU A 299 31.18 -38.14 -13.33
N VAL A 300 32.40 -37.95 -12.82
CA VAL A 300 33.41 -37.11 -13.51
C VAL A 300 33.75 -37.63 -14.91
N ASN A 301 33.93 -38.94 -15.07
CA ASN A 301 34.24 -39.50 -16.39
C ASN A 301 33.08 -39.30 -17.37
N ARG A 302 31.83 -39.45 -16.90
CA ARG A 302 30.63 -39.26 -17.70
C ARG A 302 30.46 -37.79 -18.10
N LEU A 303 30.66 -36.88 -17.16
CA LEU A 303 30.65 -35.44 -17.39
C LEU A 303 31.67 -35.04 -18.45
N LEU A 304 32.90 -35.55 -18.38
CA LEU A 304 33.93 -35.31 -19.39
C LEU A 304 33.57 -35.87 -20.76
N GLU A 305 32.91 -37.03 -20.83
CA GLU A 305 32.41 -37.60 -22.09
C GLU A 305 31.30 -36.75 -22.72
N GLU A 306 30.34 -36.29 -21.91
CA GLU A 306 29.25 -35.43 -22.37
C GLU A 306 29.76 -34.07 -22.84
N ILE A 307 30.66 -33.42 -22.07
CA ILE A 307 31.28 -32.15 -22.48
C ILE A 307 32.06 -32.32 -23.79
N LYS A 308 32.84 -33.41 -23.94
CA LYS A 308 33.53 -33.70 -25.21
C LYS A 308 32.55 -33.98 -26.36
N GLY A 309 31.41 -34.61 -26.07
CA GLY A 309 30.35 -34.89 -27.03
C GLY A 309 29.72 -33.63 -27.63
N LEU A 310 29.75 -32.50 -26.91
CA LEU A 310 29.31 -31.20 -27.39
C LEU A 310 30.26 -30.55 -28.42
N ASP A 311 31.38 -31.21 -28.76
CA ASP A 311 32.47 -30.70 -29.60
C ASP A 311 32.81 -29.24 -29.26
N PRO A 312 33.43 -29.01 -28.08
CA PRO A 312 33.76 -27.68 -27.61
C PRO A 312 34.82 -26.99 -28.47
N THR A 313 35.25 -27.57 -29.60
CA THR A 313 36.15 -26.92 -30.56
C THR A 313 35.43 -26.40 -31.80
N ARG A 314 34.31 -26.99 -32.21
CA ARG A 314 33.60 -26.61 -33.43
C ARG A 314 32.27 -25.89 -33.19
N THR A 315 31.62 -26.17 -32.07
CA THR A 315 30.32 -25.59 -31.74
C THR A 315 30.43 -24.09 -31.46
N GLU A 316 29.43 -23.31 -31.87
CA GLU A 316 29.37 -21.88 -31.58
C GLU A 316 29.29 -21.64 -30.07
N LEU A 317 29.93 -20.56 -29.59
CA LEU A 317 30.06 -20.29 -28.15
C LEU A 317 28.70 -20.27 -27.42
N VAL A 318 27.70 -19.62 -28.01
CA VAL A 318 26.35 -19.50 -27.42
C VAL A 318 25.64 -20.85 -27.32
N GLU A 319 25.76 -21.69 -28.34
CA GLU A 319 25.16 -23.04 -28.37
C GLU A 319 25.84 -23.98 -27.38
N LEU A 320 27.16 -23.89 -27.26
CA LEU A 320 27.96 -24.62 -26.27
C LEU A 320 27.58 -24.21 -24.84
N THR A 321 27.47 -22.91 -24.56
CA THR A 321 27.04 -22.41 -23.25
C THR A 321 25.62 -22.88 -22.91
N ARG A 322 24.67 -22.76 -23.84
CA ARG A 322 23.27 -23.16 -23.60
C ARG A 322 23.16 -24.66 -23.28
N THR A 323 23.75 -25.50 -24.12
CA THR A 323 23.63 -26.95 -23.99
C THR A 323 24.43 -27.46 -22.79
N GLY A 324 25.65 -26.95 -22.60
CA GLY A 324 26.51 -27.31 -21.49
C GLY A 324 25.94 -26.90 -20.13
N CYS A 325 25.48 -25.66 -19.99
CA CYS A 325 24.92 -25.19 -18.72
C CYS A 325 23.55 -25.82 -18.42
N SER A 326 22.72 -26.11 -19.43
CA SER A 326 21.46 -26.85 -19.23
C SER A 326 21.72 -28.28 -18.73
N TYR A 327 22.74 -28.96 -19.26
CA TYR A 327 23.13 -30.29 -18.80
C TYR A 327 23.66 -30.24 -17.36
N LEU A 328 24.54 -29.29 -17.05
CA LEU A 328 25.05 -29.11 -15.68
C LEU A 328 23.95 -28.73 -14.69
N LYS A 329 22.99 -27.90 -15.08
CA LYS A 329 21.83 -27.57 -14.24
C LYS A 329 21.09 -28.84 -13.83
N GLN A 330 20.71 -29.67 -14.80
CA GLN A 330 20.02 -30.94 -14.51
C GLN A 330 20.87 -31.86 -13.63
N LEU A 331 22.16 -32.02 -13.94
CA LEU A 331 23.07 -32.84 -13.15
C LEU A 331 23.19 -32.36 -11.69
N CYS A 332 23.29 -31.04 -11.48
CA CYS A 332 23.35 -30.46 -10.15
C CYS A 332 22.03 -30.63 -9.38
N THR A 333 20.88 -30.48 -10.04
CA THR A 333 19.56 -30.74 -9.43
C THR A 333 19.44 -32.21 -9.02
N ASP A 334 19.77 -33.15 -9.91
CA ASP A 334 19.69 -34.58 -9.61
C ASP A 334 20.61 -34.98 -8.44
N GLU A 335 21.82 -34.42 -8.35
CA GLU A 335 22.75 -34.66 -7.24
C GLU A 335 22.31 -33.99 -5.94
N PHE A 336 21.70 -32.80 -6.01
CA PHE A 336 21.13 -32.12 -4.85
C PHE A 336 20.00 -32.95 -4.24
N ASP A 337 19.04 -33.38 -5.06
CA ASP A 337 17.90 -34.18 -4.62
C ASP A 337 18.36 -35.53 -4.04
N LEU A 338 19.35 -36.17 -4.69
CA LEU A 338 19.89 -37.42 -4.20
C LEU A 338 20.62 -37.23 -2.87
N PHE A 339 21.42 -36.17 -2.72
CA PHE A 339 22.08 -35.87 -1.44
C PHE A 339 21.05 -35.66 -0.32
N ARG A 340 19.96 -34.95 -0.62
CA ARG A 340 18.85 -34.71 0.33
C ARG A 340 18.09 -35.96 0.73
N ALA A 341 18.12 -36.99 -0.10
CA ALA A 341 17.56 -38.29 0.28
C ALA A 341 18.40 -39.02 1.35
N PHE A 342 19.65 -38.63 1.59
CA PHE A 342 20.53 -39.20 2.62
C PHE A 342 20.76 -38.28 3.83
N PHE A 343 20.87 -36.97 3.60
CA PHE A 343 21.30 -35.99 4.61
C PHE A 343 20.34 -34.80 4.67
N ASN A 344 20.10 -34.30 5.89
CA ASN A 344 19.36 -33.07 6.12
C ASN A 344 20.30 -31.87 6.34
N SER A 345 21.61 -32.12 6.53
CA SER A 345 22.65 -31.12 6.77
C SER A 345 23.79 -31.20 5.74
N GLY A 346 24.72 -30.23 5.76
CA GLY A 346 25.93 -30.25 4.91
C GLY A 346 25.86 -29.45 3.60
N GLU A 347 25.03 -28.40 3.55
CA GLU A 347 24.84 -27.54 2.37
C GLU A 347 26.14 -26.95 1.83
N ASP A 348 26.97 -26.37 2.69
CA ASP A 348 28.21 -25.72 2.27
C ASP A 348 29.14 -26.70 1.53
N GLN A 349 29.23 -27.94 2.01
CA GLN A 349 30.04 -28.97 1.36
C GLN A 349 29.40 -29.47 0.06
N LEU A 350 28.08 -29.52 -0.02
CA LEU A 350 27.34 -29.83 -1.24
C LEU A 350 27.57 -28.78 -2.32
N TYR A 351 27.45 -27.48 -1.99
CA TYR A 351 27.70 -26.41 -2.95
C TYR A 351 29.14 -26.42 -3.46
N ALA A 352 30.13 -26.62 -2.58
CA ALA A 352 31.52 -26.77 -3.00
C ALA A 352 31.73 -28.00 -3.92
N TYR A 353 31.02 -29.10 -3.67
CA TYR A 353 31.04 -30.27 -4.55
C TYR A 353 30.45 -29.97 -5.93
N LEU A 354 29.26 -29.34 -5.98
CA LEU A 354 28.58 -28.97 -7.22
C LEU A 354 29.39 -27.96 -8.04
N GLU A 355 30.00 -26.97 -7.40
CA GLU A 355 30.93 -26.02 -8.04
C GLU A 355 32.09 -26.77 -8.71
N SER A 356 32.66 -27.77 -8.03
CA SER A 356 33.73 -28.60 -8.61
C SER A 356 33.31 -29.45 -9.81
N LEU A 357 32.01 -29.67 -10.03
CA LEU A 357 31.48 -30.28 -11.25
C LEU A 357 31.32 -29.24 -12.37
N CYS A 358 30.94 -28.01 -12.03
CA CYS A 358 30.82 -26.92 -12.98
C CYS A 358 32.17 -26.47 -13.57
N ASP A 359 33.26 -26.60 -12.81
CA ASP A 359 34.63 -26.29 -13.25
C ASP A 359 35.01 -26.95 -14.58
N TYR A 360 34.53 -28.17 -14.83
CA TYR A 360 34.86 -28.90 -16.06
C TYR A 360 34.30 -28.23 -17.33
N LEU A 361 33.12 -27.61 -17.26
CA LEU A 361 32.60 -26.82 -18.40
C LEU A 361 33.24 -25.43 -18.43
N TYR A 362 33.51 -24.85 -17.26
CA TYR A 362 34.12 -23.54 -17.14
C TYR A 362 35.51 -23.49 -17.79
N ASP A 363 36.33 -24.54 -17.62
CA ASP A 363 37.65 -24.64 -18.22
C ASP A 363 37.63 -24.61 -19.76
N ASP A 364 36.56 -25.11 -20.39
CA ASP A 364 36.36 -25.06 -21.85
C ASP A 364 35.71 -23.73 -22.31
N LEU A 365 34.79 -23.16 -21.52
CA LEU A 365 34.11 -21.91 -21.86
C LEU A 365 35.00 -20.67 -21.68
N ARG A 366 35.77 -20.59 -20.58
CA ARG A 366 36.54 -19.39 -20.21
C ARG A 366 37.51 -18.94 -21.30
N PRO A 367 38.36 -19.79 -21.90
CA PRO A 367 39.28 -19.37 -22.96
C PRO A 367 38.53 -18.82 -24.18
N ARG A 368 37.34 -19.36 -24.51
CA ARG A 368 36.56 -18.92 -25.66
C ARG A 368 35.90 -17.57 -25.43
N ILE A 369 35.33 -17.36 -24.25
CA ILE A 369 34.75 -16.07 -23.85
C ILE A 369 35.81 -14.95 -23.94
N LEU A 370 37.04 -15.22 -23.46
CA LEU A 370 38.13 -14.22 -23.48
C LEU A 370 38.61 -13.82 -24.89
N HIS A 371 38.40 -14.67 -25.90
CA HIS A 371 38.87 -14.42 -27.28
C HIS A 371 37.75 -14.06 -28.25
N GLU A 372 36.48 -13.97 -27.82
CA GLU A 372 35.36 -13.65 -28.69
C GLU A 372 35.25 -12.12 -28.93
N PRO A 373 35.48 -11.62 -30.16
CA PRO A 373 35.41 -10.20 -30.46
C PRO A 373 33.98 -9.69 -30.70
N ARG A 374 33.01 -10.58 -30.92
CA ARG A 374 31.63 -10.18 -31.23
C ARG A 374 30.86 -9.88 -29.95
N LEU A 375 30.56 -8.60 -29.74
CA LEU A 375 29.74 -8.13 -28.62
C LEU A 375 28.38 -8.86 -28.54
N THR A 376 27.75 -9.13 -29.68
CA THR A 376 26.47 -9.85 -29.74
C THR A 376 26.55 -11.25 -29.15
N ALA A 377 27.63 -12.00 -29.48
CA ALA A 377 27.83 -13.35 -28.96
C ALA A 377 28.08 -13.33 -27.44
N LEU A 378 28.82 -12.34 -26.94
CA LEU A 378 29.04 -12.17 -25.49
C LEU A 378 27.75 -11.82 -24.75
N CYS A 379 26.94 -10.91 -25.29
CA CYS A 379 25.64 -10.54 -24.72
C CYS A 379 24.67 -11.72 -24.69
N GLU A 380 24.63 -12.53 -25.75
CA GLU A 380 23.83 -13.76 -25.81
C GLU A 380 24.30 -14.80 -24.79
N VAL A 381 25.62 -14.98 -24.61
CA VAL A 381 26.17 -15.83 -23.55
C VAL A 381 25.71 -15.35 -22.17
N CYS A 382 25.79 -14.05 -21.89
CA CYS A 382 25.31 -13.48 -20.63
C CYS A 382 23.79 -13.68 -20.44
N THR A 383 23.01 -13.50 -21.50
CA THR A 383 21.55 -13.74 -21.47
C THR A 383 21.23 -15.20 -21.14
N VAL A 384 21.95 -16.15 -21.76
CA VAL A 384 21.78 -17.58 -21.48
C VAL A 384 22.14 -17.90 -20.02
N LEU A 385 23.24 -17.33 -19.50
CA LEU A 385 23.65 -17.54 -18.11
C LEU A 385 22.66 -16.91 -17.12
N GLN A 386 22.18 -15.69 -17.37
CA GLN A 386 21.16 -15.03 -16.55
C GLN A 386 19.84 -15.81 -16.56
N ALA A 387 19.35 -16.26 -17.72
CA ALA A 387 18.14 -17.07 -17.81
C ALA A 387 18.23 -18.37 -17.00
N LEU A 388 19.43 -18.94 -16.87
CA LEU A 388 19.66 -20.11 -16.04
C LEU A 388 19.74 -19.79 -14.54
N MET A 389 20.11 -18.56 -14.17
CA MET A 389 20.18 -18.05 -12.79
C MET A 389 18.84 -17.54 -12.24
N VAL A 390 18.00 -16.90 -13.06
CA VAL A 390 16.71 -16.32 -12.61
C VAL A 390 15.70 -17.39 -12.20
N LEU A 391 15.78 -18.58 -12.79
CA LEU A 391 14.88 -19.69 -12.46
C LEU A 391 14.97 -20.16 -11.00
N ASP A 392 15.90 -19.64 -10.18
CA ASP A 392 16.17 -20.10 -8.81
C ASP A 392 15.99 -18.99 -7.74
N VAL A 393 15.14 -17.97 -7.97
CA VAL A 393 14.61 -17.17 -6.85
C VAL A 393 13.35 -17.87 -6.33
N PRO A 394 13.35 -18.51 -5.14
CA PRO A 394 12.09 -18.87 -4.52
C PRO A 394 11.34 -17.57 -4.25
N ALA A 395 10.10 -17.50 -4.73
CA ALA A 395 9.16 -16.52 -4.20
C ALA A 395 9.27 -16.61 -2.66
N ILE A 396 9.57 -15.49 -2.03
CA ILE A 396 9.47 -15.37 -0.58
C ILE A 396 8.00 -15.67 -0.29
N ASP A 397 7.76 -16.82 0.36
CA ASP A 397 6.46 -17.16 0.93
C ASP A 397 6.13 -16.09 1.98
N ASP A 398 5.34 -15.10 1.59
CA ASP A 398 4.49 -14.39 2.54
C ASP A 398 3.34 -15.35 2.88
N ASP A 399 3.57 -16.17 3.90
CA ASP A 399 2.54 -16.87 4.66
C ASP A 399 1.59 -15.82 5.25
N ASP A 400 0.46 -15.58 4.58
CA ASP A 400 -0.82 -15.20 5.18
C ASP A 400 -1.87 -15.12 4.05
N ASP A 401 -2.53 -16.25 3.75
CA ASP A 401 -3.92 -16.24 3.28
C ASP A 401 -4.52 -17.65 3.39
N GLU A 402 -5.11 -17.93 4.56
CA GLU A 402 -6.02 -19.05 4.77
C GLU A 402 -7.46 -18.60 4.44
N TYR A 403 -8.14 -19.40 3.61
CA TYR A 403 -9.58 -19.40 3.25
C TYR A 403 -10.10 -18.27 2.35
N VAL A 404 -10.49 -18.60 1.11
CA VAL A 404 -11.88 -18.96 0.76
C VAL A 404 -11.85 -19.77 -0.55
N ASP A 405 -12.18 -21.06 -0.44
CA ASP A 405 -12.57 -21.89 -1.58
C ASP A 405 -14.10 -21.93 -1.68
N GLU A 406 -14.58 -22.18 -2.89
CA GLU A 406 -15.97 -22.44 -3.30
C GLU A 406 -16.98 -21.27 -3.29
N LEU A 407 -17.30 -20.78 -4.50
CA LEU A 407 -18.67 -20.76 -5.03
C LEU A 407 -18.65 -20.49 -6.55
N ASN A 408 -18.43 -21.57 -7.32
CA ASN A 408 -18.93 -21.65 -8.70
C ASN A 408 -20.45 -21.86 -8.62
N LEU A 409 -21.23 -20.84 -8.99
CA LEU A 409 -22.63 -21.00 -9.36
C LEU A 409 -22.91 -20.22 -10.63
N ASP A 410 -23.16 -21.00 -11.68
CA ASP A 410 -23.79 -20.60 -12.94
C ASP A 410 -25.06 -19.79 -12.68
N LEU A 411 -25.15 -18.61 -13.31
CA LEU A 411 -26.42 -18.01 -13.70
C LEU A 411 -26.29 -17.41 -15.10
N ASP A 412 -26.55 -18.27 -16.08
CA ASP A 412 -26.97 -17.94 -17.44
C ASP A 412 -28.34 -17.23 -17.38
N GLY A 413 -28.55 -16.10 -18.10
CA GLY A 413 -29.85 -15.43 -18.07
C GLY A 413 -30.02 -14.04 -18.68
N SER A 414 -29.68 -13.88 -19.96
CA SER A 414 -30.37 -13.04 -20.96
C SER A 414 -30.70 -11.54 -20.68
N ALA A 415 -29.99 -10.65 -21.39
CA ALA A 415 -30.50 -9.55 -22.22
C ALA A 415 -29.25 -8.80 -22.74
N GLY A 416 -28.99 -8.52 -24.00
CA GLY A 416 -29.81 -8.48 -25.21
C GLY A 416 -29.09 -7.46 -26.11
N ARG A 417 -28.48 -7.95 -27.20
CA ARG A 417 -27.94 -7.21 -28.35
C ARG A 417 -28.42 -5.77 -28.50
N ALA A 418 -27.47 -4.83 -28.51
CA ALA A 418 -27.37 -3.74 -29.48
C ALA A 418 -26.09 -2.94 -29.18
N ASP A 419 -24.97 -3.24 -29.85
CA ASP A 419 -23.83 -2.30 -29.96
C ASP A 419 -22.88 -2.75 -31.08
N GLU A 420 -23.31 -2.49 -32.32
CA GLU A 420 -22.43 -2.49 -33.49
C GLU A 420 -23.10 -1.69 -34.62
N ALA A 421 -23.35 -0.38 -34.42
CA ALA A 421 -23.70 0.57 -35.49
C ALA A 421 -23.86 2.04 -35.02
N VAL A 422 -22.81 2.73 -34.54
CA VAL A 422 -22.74 4.22 -34.61
C VAL A 422 -21.27 4.73 -34.68
N LEU A 423 -20.38 4.07 -35.43
CA LEU A 423 -18.99 4.54 -35.61
C LEU A 423 -18.59 4.73 -37.08
N GLN A 424 -19.49 5.29 -37.87
CA GLN A 424 -19.16 5.89 -39.17
C GLN A 424 -20.06 7.11 -39.40
N GLY A 425 -19.51 8.31 -39.17
CA GLY A 425 -20.24 9.53 -39.49
C GLY A 425 -19.73 10.82 -38.85
N ALA A 426 -18.41 11.09 -38.88
CA ALA A 426 -17.88 12.46 -38.73
C ALA A 426 -16.37 12.50 -39.05
N VAL A 427 -16.02 12.24 -40.32
CA VAL A 427 -14.76 12.75 -40.88
C VAL A 427 -15.17 13.76 -41.95
N GLY A 428 -15.20 15.02 -41.57
CA GLY A 428 -15.46 16.16 -42.44
C GLY A 428 -14.50 17.28 -42.10
N ASP A 429 -13.65 17.61 -43.08
CA ASP A 429 -12.84 18.84 -43.26
C ASP A 429 -12.57 19.76 -42.05
N PRO A 430 -11.30 19.96 -41.66
CA PRO A 430 -10.93 20.94 -40.62
C PRO A 430 -10.91 22.41 -41.08
N GLU A 431 -11.45 22.77 -42.26
CA GLU A 431 -11.26 24.12 -42.86
C GLU A 431 -12.39 25.16 -42.63
N ARG A 432 -13.31 25.04 -41.65
CA ARG A 432 -14.54 25.90 -41.64
C ARG A 432 -14.84 26.84 -40.48
N TYR A 433 -14.02 26.91 -39.42
CA TYR A 433 -14.31 27.76 -38.25
C TYR A 433 -13.14 28.69 -37.92
N SER A 434 -13.39 29.99 -37.82
CA SER A 434 -12.38 30.95 -37.33
C SER A 434 -12.68 31.26 -35.87
N VAL A 435 -11.83 30.75 -34.98
CA VAL A 435 -11.88 31.00 -33.53
C VAL A 435 -10.92 32.13 -33.21
N LEU A 436 -11.45 33.24 -32.70
CA LEU A 436 -10.63 34.38 -32.28
C LEU A 436 -10.24 34.22 -30.81
N CYS A 437 -9.00 33.76 -30.56
CA CYS A 437 -8.38 33.72 -29.24
C CYS A 437 -7.32 34.84 -29.12
N ALA A 438 -7.24 35.49 -27.95
CA ALA A 438 -6.07 36.30 -27.60
C ALA A 438 -4.88 35.38 -27.31
N GLU A 439 -3.69 35.77 -27.75
CA GLU A 439 -2.43 35.10 -27.41
C GLU A 439 -2.31 34.96 -25.89
N GLY A 440 -2.15 33.71 -25.44
CA GLY A 440 -2.01 33.38 -24.02
C GLY A 440 -3.01 32.36 -23.47
N ALA A 441 -3.33 31.28 -24.21
CA ALA A 441 -3.87 30.04 -23.64
C ALA A 441 -3.73 28.90 -24.67
N GLY A 442 -2.70 28.08 -24.53
CA GLY A 442 -2.52 26.89 -25.36
C GLY A 442 -3.52 25.80 -24.96
N PHE A 443 -4.63 25.71 -25.70
CA PHE A 443 -5.51 24.54 -25.66
C PHE A 443 -5.24 23.68 -26.89
N GLY A 444 -4.31 22.74 -26.76
CA GLY A 444 -4.13 21.63 -27.69
C GLY A 444 -4.31 20.32 -26.94
N LEU A 445 -5.34 19.54 -27.29
CA LEU A 445 -5.42 18.13 -26.93
C LEU A 445 -5.25 17.31 -28.22
N PRO A 446 -4.32 16.34 -28.28
CA PRO A 446 -4.23 15.40 -29.37
C PRO A 446 -5.37 14.36 -29.27
N ALA A 447 -6.16 14.25 -30.33
CA ALA A 447 -6.98 13.08 -30.60
C ALA A 447 -6.08 12.01 -31.22
N GLU A 448 -5.93 10.86 -30.53
CA GLU A 448 -5.56 9.52 -31.02
C GLU A 448 -4.71 8.78 -29.97
N ALA A 449 -5.36 7.90 -29.18
CA ALA A 449 -4.80 6.63 -28.72
C ALA A 449 -5.77 5.94 -27.74
N CYS A 450 -6.67 5.11 -28.24
CA CYS A 450 -7.25 4.02 -27.46
C CYS A 450 -7.38 2.75 -28.32
N LEU A 451 -6.49 1.80 -27.98
CA LEU A 451 -6.66 0.34 -28.00
C LEU A 451 -6.72 -0.42 -29.34
N LYS A 452 -5.72 -1.30 -29.53
CA LYS A 452 -5.91 -2.66 -30.04
C LYS A 452 -5.57 -3.66 -28.93
N PRO A 453 -6.29 -4.80 -28.81
CA PRO A 453 -5.97 -5.83 -27.84
C PRO A 453 -4.76 -6.66 -28.31
N VAL A 454 -3.79 -6.89 -27.43
CA VAL A 454 -2.71 -7.85 -27.65
C VAL A 454 -3.11 -9.16 -26.97
N THR A 455 -3.24 -10.20 -27.78
CA THR A 455 -3.43 -11.58 -27.35
C THR A 455 -2.08 -12.22 -26.98
N GLY A 456 -2.00 -12.78 -25.78
CA GLY A 456 -1.34 -14.06 -25.52
C GLY A 456 0.19 -14.10 -25.41
N PHE A 457 0.65 -14.26 -24.15
CA PHE A 457 1.81 -15.06 -23.70
C PHE A 457 3.16 -14.85 -24.40
N GLU A 458 4.00 -13.96 -23.85
CA GLU A 458 5.46 -14.04 -24.00
C GLU A 458 6.19 -13.43 -22.78
N ILE A 459 6.76 -14.31 -21.94
CA ILE A 459 7.98 -14.20 -21.11
C ILE A 459 8.30 -12.81 -20.51
N LYS A 460 7.89 -12.63 -19.25
CA LYS A 460 7.95 -11.44 -18.38
C LYS A 460 9.32 -10.82 -18.03
N GLU A 461 10.40 -11.17 -18.72
CA GLU A 461 11.74 -10.68 -18.34
C GLU A 461 12.51 -9.97 -19.47
N LYS A 462 12.02 -10.04 -20.71
CA LYS A 462 12.50 -9.20 -21.81
C LYS A 462 11.80 -7.84 -21.89
N GLU A 463 10.73 -7.64 -21.13
CA GLU A 463 9.92 -6.41 -21.16
C GLU A 463 10.62 -5.23 -20.49
N SER A 464 11.37 -5.44 -19.40
CA SER A 464 11.99 -4.35 -18.64
C SER A 464 13.09 -3.60 -19.42
N VAL A 465 13.87 -4.35 -20.21
CA VAL A 465 14.99 -3.80 -21.02
C VAL A 465 14.49 -3.16 -22.31
N SER A 466 13.43 -3.73 -22.90
CA SER A 466 12.83 -3.16 -24.10
C SER A 466 12.17 -1.80 -23.81
N GLN A 467 11.71 -1.55 -22.59
CA GLN A 467 11.06 -0.29 -22.20
C GLN A 467 12.01 0.92 -22.14
N LEU A 468 13.29 0.75 -21.79
CA LEU A 468 14.29 1.84 -21.73
C LEU A 468 14.55 2.49 -23.11
N PHE A 469 14.32 1.73 -24.18
CA PHE A 469 14.51 2.13 -25.58
C PHE A 469 13.21 2.00 -26.42
N GLN A 470 12.05 1.80 -25.80
CA GLN A 470 10.72 1.83 -26.44
C GLN A 470 9.98 3.11 -26.05
N LEU A 471 10.34 4.22 -26.68
CA LEU A 471 9.63 5.48 -26.59
C LEU A 471 8.98 5.74 -27.95
N LYS A 472 7.81 6.39 -27.97
CA LYS A 472 7.15 6.80 -29.23
C LYS A 472 8.04 7.71 -30.11
N SER A 473 9.04 8.38 -29.51
CA SER A 473 10.08 9.16 -30.22
C SER A 473 11.12 8.30 -30.96
N LEU A 474 11.14 6.99 -30.67
CA LEU A 474 12.11 6.01 -31.17
C LEU A 474 11.60 5.17 -32.34
N ASP A 475 10.34 5.31 -32.73
CA ASP A 475 9.67 4.44 -33.71
C ASP A 475 10.22 4.55 -35.15
N LYS A 476 11.09 5.54 -35.45
CA LYS A 476 11.71 5.76 -36.77
C LYS A 476 13.25 5.77 -36.72
N GLN A 477 13.86 4.75 -36.13
CA GLN A 477 15.33 4.60 -36.08
C GLN A 477 16.04 4.62 -37.44
N ASP A 478 15.32 4.38 -38.55
CA ASP A 478 15.86 4.47 -39.91
C ASP A 478 16.18 5.90 -40.35
N THR A 479 15.58 6.90 -39.71
CA THR A 479 15.84 8.33 -39.99
C THR A 479 17.03 8.89 -39.24
N TRP A 480 17.63 8.09 -38.35
CA TRP A 480 18.69 8.53 -37.47
C TRP A 480 20.04 8.57 -38.15
N TYR A 481 20.86 9.51 -37.72
CA TYR A 481 22.26 9.54 -38.11
C TYR A 481 22.97 8.22 -37.70
N PRO A 482 23.72 7.55 -38.59
CA PRO A 482 24.25 6.21 -38.33
C PRO A 482 25.09 6.07 -37.06
N THR A 483 25.86 7.11 -36.71
CA THR A 483 26.67 7.10 -35.47
C THR A 483 25.78 7.06 -34.23
N LEU A 484 24.69 7.84 -34.21
CA LEU A 484 23.75 7.86 -33.10
C LEU A 484 23.07 6.51 -32.91
N ARG A 485 22.58 5.90 -34.01
CA ARG A 485 21.96 4.57 -33.97
C ARG A 485 22.90 3.50 -33.45
N LYS A 486 24.18 3.51 -33.87
CA LYS A 486 25.18 2.57 -33.39
C LYS A 486 25.50 2.78 -31.90
N THR A 487 25.65 4.03 -31.45
CA THR A 487 25.90 4.35 -30.04
C THR A 487 24.76 3.86 -29.16
N VAL A 488 23.51 4.15 -29.51
CA VAL A 488 22.33 3.70 -28.76
C VAL A 488 22.26 2.18 -28.71
N TRP A 489 22.48 1.51 -29.85
CA TRP A 489 22.49 0.05 -29.90
C TRP A 489 23.57 -0.55 -28.99
N VAL A 490 24.82 -0.07 -29.04
CA VAL A 490 25.91 -0.59 -28.19
C VAL A 490 25.58 -0.39 -26.70
N LEU A 491 25.08 0.78 -26.30
CA LEU A 491 24.74 1.05 -24.91
C LEU A 491 23.55 0.21 -24.43
N SER A 492 22.54 -0.02 -25.28
CA SER A 492 21.41 -0.90 -24.95
C SER A 492 21.84 -2.34 -24.70
N GLN A 493 22.86 -2.82 -25.41
CA GLN A 493 23.34 -4.19 -25.25
C GLN A 493 24.25 -4.34 -24.03
N LEU A 494 24.99 -3.31 -23.64
CA LEU A 494 25.95 -3.39 -22.53
C LEU A 494 25.32 -3.15 -21.15
N HIS A 495 24.20 -2.43 -21.11
CA HIS A 495 23.55 -2.01 -19.86
C HIS A 495 23.31 -3.17 -18.90
N ASP A 496 22.73 -4.27 -19.38
CA ASP A 496 22.28 -5.36 -18.51
C ASP A 496 23.38 -6.33 -18.08
N PHE A 497 24.57 -6.23 -18.69
CA PHE A 497 25.65 -7.19 -18.50
C PHE A 497 26.90 -6.61 -17.85
N VAL A 498 26.98 -5.27 -17.73
CA VAL A 498 28.15 -4.57 -17.20
C VAL A 498 27.79 -3.87 -15.90
N LYS A 499 28.70 -3.93 -14.91
CA LYS A 499 28.53 -3.18 -13.66
C LYS A 499 28.35 -1.69 -13.97
N SER A 500 27.37 -1.06 -13.34
CA SER A 500 27.00 0.36 -13.51
C SER A 500 28.22 1.31 -13.61
N ALA A 501 29.22 1.19 -12.72
CA ALA A 501 30.43 2.03 -12.78
C ALA A 501 31.26 1.89 -14.07
N ILE A 502 31.40 0.66 -14.59
CA ILE A 502 32.14 0.41 -15.84
C ILE A 502 31.28 0.84 -17.04
N PHE A 503 29.98 0.61 -16.95
CA PHE A 503 29.02 1.04 -17.96
C PHE A 503 29.01 2.56 -18.12
N ASP A 504 29.03 3.32 -17.02
CA ASP A 504 29.05 4.79 -17.02
C ASP A 504 30.27 5.35 -17.75
N ASP A 505 31.45 4.75 -17.58
CA ASP A 505 32.67 5.18 -18.28
C ASP A 505 32.57 4.92 -19.79
N ILE A 506 32.07 3.74 -20.18
CA ILE A 506 31.84 3.39 -21.59
C ILE A 506 30.76 4.28 -22.23
N ALA A 507 29.67 4.53 -21.50
CA ALA A 507 28.58 5.40 -21.93
C ALA A 507 29.08 6.84 -22.13
N ARG A 508 29.93 7.34 -21.23
CA ARG A 508 30.55 8.67 -21.34
C ARG A 508 31.35 8.82 -22.63
N GLU A 509 32.21 7.87 -22.93
CA GLU A 509 33.07 7.92 -24.11
C GLU A 509 32.24 7.77 -25.40
N ALA A 510 31.29 6.83 -25.43
CA ALA A 510 30.42 6.58 -26.58
C ALA A 510 29.53 7.80 -26.92
N VAL A 511 28.95 8.45 -25.90
CA VAL A 511 28.14 9.68 -26.07
C VAL A 511 28.99 10.84 -26.57
N ASN A 512 30.21 11.02 -26.05
CA ASN A 512 31.12 12.07 -26.49
C ASN A 512 31.56 11.90 -27.96
N LEU A 513 31.88 10.68 -28.38
CA LEU A 513 32.22 10.38 -29.79
C LEU A 513 31.02 10.61 -30.70
N CYS A 514 29.81 10.22 -30.27
CA CYS A 514 28.59 10.50 -31.01
C CYS A 514 28.35 12.01 -31.18
N ARG A 515 28.48 12.77 -30.09
CA ARG A 515 28.34 14.24 -30.09
C ARG A 515 29.28 14.91 -31.10
N GLN A 516 30.57 14.58 -31.07
CA GLN A 516 31.56 15.12 -32.02
C GLN A 516 31.21 14.79 -33.48
N SER A 517 30.71 13.58 -33.73
CA SER A 517 30.27 13.15 -35.05
C SER A 517 29.05 13.96 -35.55
N LEU A 518 28.09 14.25 -34.68
CA LEU A 518 26.90 15.05 -35.00
C LEU A 518 27.26 16.51 -35.35
N VAL A 519 28.16 17.14 -34.59
CA VAL A 519 28.62 18.51 -34.85
C VAL A 519 29.34 18.60 -36.20
N SER A 520 30.23 17.65 -36.48
CA SER A 520 30.94 17.58 -37.77
C SER A 520 29.98 17.39 -38.96
N ALA A 521 28.94 16.57 -38.79
CA ALA A 521 27.90 16.38 -39.79
C ALA A 521 27.09 17.67 -40.03
N ALA A 522 26.73 18.40 -38.97
CA ALA A 522 26.01 19.67 -39.06
C ALA A 522 26.82 20.76 -39.81
N GLU A 523 28.12 20.89 -39.54
CA GLU A 523 28.99 21.83 -40.27
C GLU A 523 29.15 21.47 -41.75
N THR A 524 29.20 20.17 -42.04
CA THR A 524 29.21 19.68 -43.43
C THR A 524 27.91 20.01 -44.17
N LEU A 525 26.76 19.97 -43.49
CA LEU A 525 25.48 20.35 -44.07
C LEU A 525 25.39 21.86 -44.33
N LYS A 526 25.86 22.70 -43.39
CA LYS A 526 25.90 24.16 -43.54
C LYS A 526 26.71 24.58 -44.78
N SER A 527 27.84 23.92 -45.03
CA SER A 527 28.72 24.24 -46.17
C SER A 527 28.23 23.70 -47.52
N LYS A 528 27.59 22.53 -47.55
CA LYS A 528 27.13 21.90 -48.82
C LYS A 528 25.76 22.34 -49.30
N ALA A 529 24.80 22.57 -48.39
CA ALA A 529 23.40 22.80 -48.75
C ALA A 529 23.03 24.29 -48.95
N GLN A 530 23.97 25.22 -48.73
CA GLN A 530 23.73 26.69 -48.71
C GLN A 530 22.61 27.14 -47.75
N SER A 531 22.14 26.26 -46.86
CA SER A 531 21.06 26.50 -45.92
C SER A 531 21.59 26.32 -44.51
N THR A 532 21.92 27.44 -43.86
CA THR A 532 22.38 27.46 -42.47
C THR A 532 21.33 26.88 -41.52
N LEU A 533 20.04 27.08 -41.85
CA LEU A 533 18.91 26.58 -41.07
C LEU A 533 18.87 25.03 -41.06
N ASP A 534 19.06 24.37 -42.20
CA ASP A 534 18.95 22.91 -42.29
C ASP A 534 20.06 22.19 -41.51
N GLY A 535 21.28 22.75 -41.50
CA GLY A 535 22.38 22.22 -40.69
C GLY A 535 22.13 22.39 -39.19
N GLN A 536 21.50 23.49 -38.76
CA GLN A 536 21.15 23.70 -37.35
C GLN A 536 19.95 22.85 -36.91
N LEU A 537 18.93 22.70 -37.76
CA LEU A 537 17.78 21.82 -37.49
C LEU A 537 18.20 20.34 -37.40
N PHE A 538 19.12 19.89 -38.26
CA PHE A 538 19.74 18.57 -38.15
C PHE A 538 20.38 18.36 -36.77
N LEU A 539 21.16 19.36 -36.31
CA LEU A 539 21.87 19.28 -35.04
C LEU A 539 20.90 19.27 -33.85
N VAL A 540 19.90 20.16 -33.83
CA VAL A 540 18.86 20.21 -32.80
C VAL A 540 18.14 18.86 -32.69
N ARG A 541 17.67 18.30 -33.81
CA ARG A 541 16.98 17.00 -33.82
C ARG A 541 17.82 15.90 -33.17
N HIS A 542 19.07 15.74 -33.60
CA HIS A 542 19.90 14.62 -33.15
C HIS A 542 20.49 14.81 -31.75
N LEU A 543 20.72 16.06 -31.31
CA LEU A 543 21.11 16.35 -29.93
C LEU A 543 19.96 16.14 -28.94
N LEU A 544 18.71 16.43 -29.35
CA LEU A 544 17.53 16.13 -28.52
C LEU A 544 17.40 14.63 -28.27
N ILE A 545 17.54 13.81 -29.32
CA ILE A 545 17.53 12.34 -29.21
C ILE A 545 18.68 11.85 -28.33
N LEU A 546 19.90 12.35 -28.53
CA LEU A 546 21.06 11.95 -27.70
C LEU A 546 20.87 12.36 -26.23
N LYS A 547 20.27 13.51 -25.96
CA LYS A 547 19.97 13.99 -24.60
C LYS A 547 18.94 13.10 -23.90
N GLU A 548 17.84 12.78 -24.58
CA GLU A 548 16.81 11.86 -24.10
C GLU A 548 17.41 10.50 -23.68
N MET A 549 18.28 9.94 -24.54
CA MET A 549 19.02 8.71 -24.24
C MET A 549 19.86 8.84 -22.97
N THR A 550 20.64 9.91 -22.82
CA THR A 550 21.49 10.11 -21.63
C THR A 550 20.73 10.40 -20.34
N GLN A 551 19.45 10.79 -20.44
CA GLN A 551 18.58 10.96 -19.29
C GLN A 551 18.02 9.61 -18.84
N ASN A 552 17.65 8.73 -19.77
CA ASN A 552 17.17 7.39 -19.45
C ASN A 552 18.25 6.49 -18.85
N LEU A 553 19.50 6.63 -19.33
CA LEU A 553 20.66 5.95 -18.77
C LEU A 553 20.98 6.35 -17.31
N ASP A 554 20.42 7.46 -16.80
CA ASP A 554 20.63 7.97 -15.42
C ASP A 554 19.62 7.44 -14.40
N LEU A 555 18.56 6.77 -14.86
CA LEU A 555 17.43 6.36 -14.01
C LEU A 555 17.80 5.26 -13.01
N GLU A 556 18.96 4.61 -13.14
CA GLU A 556 19.47 3.69 -12.12
C GLU A 556 20.11 4.41 -10.91
N ASN A 557 20.56 5.67 -11.06
CA ASN A 557 21.18 6.45 -9.98
C ASN A 557 20.21 7.42 -9.30
N LYS A 558 18.94 7.45 -9.70
CA LYS A 558 17.87 8.21 -9.03
C LYS A 558 16.77 7.24 -8.61
N ASN A 559 16.36 7.36 -7.35
CA ASN A 559 15.25 6.62 -6.72
C ASN A 559 14.14 6.20 -7.70
N PRO A 560 13.64 4.95 -7.61
CA PRO A 560 12.63 4.38 -8.51
C PRO A 560 11.25 5.09 -8.49
N ASP A 561 11.05 6.13 -7.66
CA ASP A 561 9.77 6.84 -7.51
C ASP A 561 9.57 8.04 -8.46
N ARG A 562 10.35 8.16 -9.53
CA ARG A 562 10.06 9.13 -10.59
C ARG A 562 9.73 8.39 -11.89
N GLY A 563 8.43 8.26 -12.15
CA GLY A 563 7.91 7.73 -13.40
C GLY A 563 8.58 8.39 -14.60
N ILE A 564 8.89 7.58 -15.61
CA ILE A 564 9.49 7.99 -16.88
C ILE A 564 8.47 8.88 -17.60
N ASP A 565 8.61 10.19 -17.40
CA ASP A 565 7.77 11.19 -18.02
C ASP A 565 8.49 11.76 -19.26
N LEU A 566 7.90 11.50 -20.43
CA LEU A 566 8.33 11.96 -21.77
C LEU A 566 8.33 13.51 -21.89
N SER A 567 7.93 14.23 -20.84
CA SER A 567 7.91 15.69 -20.74
C SER A 567 9.30 16.32 -20.50
N GLY A 568 10.26 15.56 -19.99
CA GLY A 568 11.52 16.11 -19.47
C GLY A 568 12.39 16.89 -20.48
N VAL A 569 12.51 16.43 -21.73
CA VAL A 569 13.40 17.09 -22.72
C VAL A 569 12.78 18.40 -23.24
N THR A 570 11.47 18.42 -23.48
CA THR A 570 10.76 19.63 -23.91
C THR A 570 10.67 20.67 -22.80
N ASP A 571 10.47 20.24 -21.55
CA ASP A 571 10.46 21.13 -20.39
C ASP A 571 11.85 21.65 -20.00
N THR A 572 12.91 20.85 -20.21
CA THR A 572 14.28 21.37 -20.10
C THR A 572 14.59 22.39 -21.19
N LEU A 573 14.09 22.20 -22.42
CA LEU A 573 14.26 23.17 -23.51
C LEU A 573 13.49 24.47 -23.23
N ALA A 574 12.25 24.37 -22.76
CA ALA A 574 11.43 25.52 -22.35
C ALA A 574 12.06 26.28 -21.16
N SER A 575 12.60 25.58 -20.16
CA SER A 575 13.26 26.22 -19.01
C SER A 575 14.64 26.81 -19.34
N MET A 576 15.38 26.22 -20.28
CA MET A 576 16.67 26.77 -20.76
C MET A 576 16.49 28.06 -21.56
N LEU A 577 15.44 28.13 -22.38
CA LEU A 577 15.14 29.29 -23.22
C LEU A 577 14.29 30.35 -22.49
N GLY A 578 13.53 29.98 -21.45
CA GLY A 578 12.77 30.91 -20.61
C GLY A 578 13.63 31.80 -19.70
N ARG A 579 14.91 31.46 -19.47
CA ARG A 579 15.84 32.24 -18.63
C ARG A 579 16.63 33.32 -19.38
N THR A 580 16.37 33.55 -20.68
CA THR A 580 17.24 34.35 -21.56
C THR A 580 16.71 35.72 -22.01
N THR A 581 15.75 36.33 -21.32
CA THR A 581 15.31 37.72 -21.59
C THR A 581 16.09 38.78 -20.80
N SER A 582 17.42 38.66 -20.77
CA SER A 582 18.30 39.72 -20.26
C SER A 582 19.60 39.79 -21.06
N LEU A 583 19.70 40.87 -21.84
CA LEU A 583 20.88 41.33 -22.58
C LEU A 583 22.11 41.45 -21.66
N LEU A 584 23.12 40.58 -21.80
CA LEU A 584 24.56 40.86 -21.61
C LEU A 584 25.42 39.69 -22.18
N PRO A 585 26.59 39.95 -22.78
CA PRO A 585 27.51 38.90 -23.20
C PRO A 585 28.46 38.46 -22.06
N PHE A 586 28.62 37.13 -21.90
CA PHE A 586 29.61 36.38 -21.08
C PHE A 586 29.45 36.31 -19.54
N PRO A 587 29.43 35.07 -19.00
CA PRO A 587 30.19 34.77 -17.78
C PRO A 587 31.11 33.53 -17.87
N ASN A 588 31.21 32.81 -19.00
CA ASN A 588 32.02 31.58 -19.07
C ASN A 588 33.47 31.74 -19.57
N ALA A 589 33.87 32.91 -20.08
CA ALA A 589 35.27 33.14 -20.47
C ALA A 589 36.21 33.40 -19.27
N LEU A 590 35.66 33.70 -18.09
CA LEU A 590 36.44 34.08 -16.90
C LEU A 590 36.83 32.86 -16.04
N LEU A 591 36.05 31.78 -16.10
CA LEU A 591 36.32 30.55 -15.32
C LEU A 591 37.33 29.62 -16.00
N THR A 592 37.36 29.57 -17.34
CA THR A 592 38.37 28.79 -18.08
C THR A 592 39.77 29.42 -17.99
N SER A 593 39.85 30.72 -17.68
CA SER A 593 41.12 31.43 -17.43
C SER A 593 41.73 31.14 -16.05
N LEU A 594 41.03 30.42 -15.16
CA LEU A 594 41.46 30.19 -13.78
C LEU A 594 41.92 28.76 -13.48
N GLY A 595 42.03 27.88 -14.48
CA GLY A 595 42.81 26.64 -14.38
C GLY A 595 42.44 25.70 -13.23
N MET A 596 41.17 25.66 -12.84
CA MET A 596 40.67 24.73 -11.82
C MET A 596 40.21 23.43 -12.49
N PRO A 597 40.73 22.25 -12.10
CA PRO A 597 40.25 20.97 -12.61
C PRO A 597 38.83 20.75 -12.09
N SER A 598 37.88 20.49 -12.99
CA SER A 598 36.51 20.11 -12.63
C SER A 598 36.44 18.59 -12.55
N ASP A 599 35.88 18.05 -11.46
CA ASP A 599 35.68 16.61 -11.25
C ASP A 599 34.90 15.99 -12.42
N GLU A 600 35.55 15.08 -13.15
CA GLU A 600 35.05 14.44 -14.37
C GLU A 600 33.90 13.45 -14.06
N ASN A 601 32.66 13.92 -14.12
CA ASN A 601 31.46 13.10 -13.89
C ASN A 601 30.51 13.14 -15.11
N MET A 602 29.58 12.19 -15.25
CA MET A 602 28.58 12.13 -16.36
C MET A 602 27.79 13.44 -16.53
N ASN A 603 27.69 14.22 -15.45
CA ASN A 603 27.12 15.57 -15.44
C ASN A 603 27.82 16.55 -16.39
N ASP A 604 29.12 16.39 -16.66
CA ASP A 604 29.85 17.27 -17.58
C ASP A 604 29.51 16.99 -19.04
N VAL A 605 29.25 15.74 -19.40
CA VAL A 605 28.76 15.39 -20.74
C VAL A 605 27.37 15.96 -20.96
N ARG A 606 26.48 15.89 -19.95
CA ARG A 606 25.14 16.51 -20.02
C ARG A 606 25.22 18.02 -20.17
N ARG A 607 26.06 18.69 -19.37
CA ARG A 607 26.29 20.15 -19.49
C ARG A 607 26.82 20.52 -20.87
N ALA A 608 27.73 19.73 -21.43
CA ALA A 608 28.25 19.94 -22.78
C ALA A 608 27.14 19.77 -23.84
N LEU A 609 26.31 18.74 -23.74
CA LEU A 609 25.15 18.53 -24.62
C LEU A 609 24.14 19.68 -24.52
N ASP A 610 23.81 20.12 -23.30
CA ASP A 610 22.89 21.23 -23.05
C ASP A 610 23.41 22.55 -23.62
N GLN A 611 24.70 22.82 -23.47
CA GLN A 611 25.33 24.02 -24.02
C GLN A 611 25.30 24.01 -25.55
N GLU A 612 25.59 22.87 -26.18
CA GLU A 612 25.54 22.75 -27.65
C GLU A 612 24.11 22.84 -28.19
N LEU A 613 23.15 22.20 -27.51
CA LEU A 613 21.74 22.28 -27.86
C LEU A 613 21.23 23.73 -27.76
N LYS A 614 21.61 24.47 -26.71
CA LYS A 614 21.26 25.88 -26.55
C LYS A 614 21.79 26.74 -27.69
N ILE A 615 23.06 26.59 -28.04
CA ILE A 615 23.68 27.33 -29.15
C ILE A 615 22.98 27.02 -30.48
N ALA A 616 22.64 25.76 -30.72
CA ALA A 616 21.92 25.35 -31.92
C ALA A 616 20.50 25.94 -31.97
N CYS A 617 19.76 25.92 -30.85
CA CYS A 617 18.41 26.51 -30.76
C CYS A 617 18.41 28.03 -30.97
N GLU A 618 19.34 28.76 -30.33
CA GLU A 618 19.50 30.21 -30.54
C GLU A 618 19.80 30.54 -32.01
N ALA A 619 20.62 29.73 -32.67
CA ALA A 619 20.92 29.89 -34.09
C ALA A 619 19.70 29.59 -34.99
N VAL A 620 18.87 28.60 -34.66
CA VAL A 620 17.59 28.34 -35.35
C VAL A 620 16.64 29.52 -35.18
N ILE A 621 16.43 29.99 -33.94
CA ILE A 621 15.55 31.14 -33.65
C ILE A 621 15.99 32.37 -34.43
N ALA A 622 17.30 32.69 -34.42
CA ALA A 622 17.85 33.79 -35.18
C ALA A 622 17.67 33.61 -36.71
N SER A 623 17.87 32.40 -37.23
CA SER A 623 17.69 32.11 -38.65
C SER A 623 16.23 32.22 -39.11
N CYS A 624 15.27 31.98 -38.22
CA CYS A 624 13.84 32.13 -38.50
C CYS A 624 13.35 33.58 -38.33
N ALA A 625 13.77 34.29 -37.29
CA ALA A 625 13.26 35.62 -36.96
C ALA A 625 13.95 36.75 -37.76
N ASN A 626 15.27 36.68 -37.97
CA ASN A 626 16.03 37.79 -38.59
C ASN A 626 15.54 38.17 -40.00
N PRO A 627 15.19 37.24 -40.91
CA PRO A 627 14.66 37.61 -42.22
C PRO A 627 13.34 38.39 -42.14
N VAL A 628 12.50 38.07 -41.15
CA VAL A 628 11.19 38.71 -40.93
C VAL A 628 11.36 40.13 -40.37
N THR A 629 12.24 40.30 -39.39
CA THR A 629 12.38 41.57 -38.67
C THR A 629 13.47 42.51 -39.20
N ALA A 630 14.31 42.06 -40.14
CA ALA A 630 15.37 42.88 -40.74
C ALA A 630 14.90 44.26 -41.25
N PRO A 631 13.74 44.40 -41.93
CA PRO A 631 13.24 45.72 -42.35
C PRO A 631 12.95 46.63 -41.15
N LEU A 632 12.29 46.12 -40.12
CA LEU A 632 11.94 46.86 -38.90
C LEU A 632 13.18 47.30 -38.14
N ARG A 633 14.11 46.36 -37.86
CA ARG A 633 15.38 46.64 -37.17
C ARG A 633 16.20 47.70 -37.91
N SER A 634 16.33 47.58 -39.23
CA SER A 634 17.08 48.56 -40.03
C SER A 634 16.51 49.97 -39.96
N TRP A 635 15.18 50.11 -39.79
CA TRP A 635 14.53 51.40 -39.61
C TRP A 635 14.73 51.92 -38.17
N THR A 636 14.51 51.06 -37.17
CA THR A 636 14.75 51.36 -35.75
C THR A 636 16.18 51.85 -35.50
N ASP A 637 17.18 51.16 -36.04
CA ASP A 637 18.60 51.55 -35.96
C ASP A 637 18.85 52.93 -36.58
N ARG A 638 18.23 53.24 -37.73
CA ARG A 638 18.35 54.55 -38.39
C ARG A 638 17.71 55.67 -37.57
N VAL A 639 16.57 55.41 -36.93
CA VAL A 639 15.91 56.38 -36.02
C VAL A 639 16.79 56.65 -34.80
N HIS A 640 17.33 55.60 -34.18
CA HIS A 640 18.25 55.75 -33.05
C HIS A 640 19.52 56.52 -33.42
N ALA A 641 20.15 56.18 -34.56
CA ALA A 641 21.33 56.88 -35.06
C ALA A 641 21.04 58.38 -35.31
N HIS A 642 19.87 58.70 -35.89
CA HIS A 642 19.46 60.09 -36.14
C HIS A 642 19.19 60.86 -34.83
N ARG A 643 18.55 60.22 -33.84
CA ARG A 643 18.30 60.80 -32.51
C ARG A 643 19.60 61.05 -31.75
N LEU A 644 20.59 60.17 -31.89
CA LEU A 644 21.93 60.34 -31.32
C LEU A 644 22.68 61.52 -31.97
N SER A 645 22.53 61.73 -33.29
CA SER A 645 23.16 62.87 -33.98
C SER A 645 22.52 64.24 -33.69
N ALA A 646 21.26 64.27 -33.22
CA ALA A 646 20.51 65.50 -32.95
C ALA A 646 20.70 66.07 -31.52
N LYS A 647 21.42 65.36 -30.64
CA LYS A 647 21.65 65.78 -29.24
C LYS A 647 22.93 66.63 -29.16
N PRO A 648 22.90 67.91 -28.73
CA PRO A 648 24.12 68.67 -28.54
C PRO A 648 24.85 68.17 -27.28
N LEU A 649 26.10 67.74 -27.42
CA LEU A 649 27.01 67.54 -26.29
C LEU A 649 27.37 68.92 -25.70
N GLY A 650 26.97 69.20 -24.46
CA GLY A 650 27.72 70.16 -23.63
C GLY A 650 29.13 69.60 -23.41
N THR A 651 30.24 70.35 -23.51
CA THR A 651 30.50 71.69 -22.95
C THR A 651 31.56 72.49 -23.72
N SER A 652 31.42 73.84 -23.67
CA SER A 652 32.37 74.96 -23.92
C SER A 652 33.01 75.06 -25.32
N SER A 653 32.83 76.09 -26.14
CA SER A 653 32.87 77.55 -25.86
C SER A 653 32.44 78.37 -27.10
N VAL A 654 31.80 79.52 -26.84
CA VAL A 654 31.64 80.75 -27.66
C VAL A 654 31.85 80.66 -29.19
N SER A 655 30.75 80.72 -29.95
CA SER A 655 30.59 81.69 -31.05
C SER A 655 29.15 81.72 -31.54
N SER A 656 28.74 82.91 -31.96
CA SER A 656 27.42 83.35 -32.40
C SER A 656 27.06 82.84 -33.80
N GLU A 657 25.99 82.04 -33.91
CA GLU A 657 24.94 82.07 -34.94
C GLU A 657 24.00 80.86 -34.74
N PRO A 658 22.67 80.98 -34.95
CA PRO A 658 21.76 79.86 -34.81
C PRO A 658 21.92 78.90 -36.02
N PRO A 659 22.21 77.60 -35.84
CA PRO A 659 22.12 76.68 -36.95
C PRO A 659 20.65 76.49 -37.31
N SER A 660 20.31 76.91 -38.51
CA SER A 660 19.03 76.64 -39.16
C SER A 660 18.93 75.15 -39.51
N SER A 661 17.74 74.58 -39.30
CA SER A 661 17.28 73.24 -39.71
C SER A 661 17.80 72.01 -38.93
N THR A 662 17.25 71.77 -37.73
CA THR A 662 17.08 70.38 -37.26
C THR A 662 15.88 69.79 -37.99
N GLN A 663 16.12 69.04 -39.07
CA GLN A 663 15.06 68.30 -39.76
C GLN A 663 14.43 67.30 -38.77
N THR A 664 13.11 67.41 -38.56
CA THR A 664 12.33 66.43 -37.81
C THR A 664 12.43 65.06 -38.49
N VAL A 665 12.48 63.95 -37.75
CA VAL A 665 12.57 62.58 -38.32
C VAL A 665 11.51 62.35 -39.41
N GLN A 666 10.34 62.97 -39.26
CA GLN A 666 9.20 62.95 -40.19
C GLN A 666 9.47 63.56 -41.59
N SER A 667 10.51 64.40 -41.74
CA SER A 667 10.89 65.02 -43.03
C SER A 667 11.90 64.20 -43.81
N MET A 668 12.37 63.07 -43.25
CA MET A 668 13.31 62.18 -43.93
C MET A 668 12.58 61.28 -44.94
N PRO A 669 13.13 61.04 -46.15
CA PRO A 669 12.47 60.24 -47.19
C PRO A 669 12.07 58.82 -46.74
N TRP A 670 12.86 58.22 -45.85
CA TRP A 670 12.66 56.87 -45.30
C TRP A 670 11.78 56.84 -44.03
N ALA A 671 11.41 57.99 -43.49
CA ALA A 671 10.53 58.15 -42.34
C ALA A 671 9.42 59.17 -42.67
N THR A 672 8.88 59.09 -43.87
CA THR A 672 7.57 59.68 -44.18
C THR A 672 6.46 58.69 -43.77
N PRO A 673 5.23 59.15 -43.44
CA PRO A 673 4.12 58.27 -43.11
C PRO A 673 3.87 57.15 -44.14
N THR A 674 4.02 57.46 -45.43
CA THR A 674 3.90 56.50 -46.53
C THR A 674 5.03 55.46 -46.54
N ALA A 675 6.26 55.86 -46.21
CA ALA A 675 7.40 54.94 -46.10
C ALA A 675 7.26 53.99 -44.89
N VAL A 676 6.73 54.48 -43.76
CA VAL A 676 6.47 53.67 -42.56
C VAL A 676 5.35 52.65 -42.82
N ASN A 677 4.28 53.04 -43.53
CA ASN A 677 3.22 52.12 -43.94
C ASN A 677 3.70 51.08 -44.98
N ALA A 678 4.59 51.46 -45.90
CA ALA A 678 5.22 50.51 -46.83
C ALA A 678 6.13 49.50 -46.11
N LEU A 679 6.81 49.95 -45.04
CA LEU A 679 7.62 49.09 -44.17
C LEU A 679 6.74 48.08 -43.42
N PHE A 680 5.60 48.51 -42.89
CA PHE A 680 4.60 47.63 -42.28
C PHE A 680 4.05 46.60 -43.27
N THR A 681 3.73 47.03 -44.50
CA THR A 681 3.27 46.12 -45.57
C THR A 681 4.34 45.07 -45.92
N THR A 682 5.61 45.49 -45.95
CA THR A 682 6.75 44.60 -46.20
C THR A 682 6.94 43.58 -45.08
N PHE A 683 6.81 44.03 -43.82
CA PHE A 683 6.85 43.17 -42.64
C PHE A 683 5.70 42.13 -42.65
N ASN A 684 4.47 42.56 -42.91
CA ASN A 684 3.32 41.65 -43.02
C ASN A 684 3.51 40.62 -44.15
N GLY A 685 4.08 41.05 -45.29
CA GLY A 685 4.46 40.14 -46.37
C GLY A 685 5.49 39.10 -45.94
N ALA A 686 6.55 39.52 -45.24
CA ALA A 686 7.59 38.63 -44.72
C ALA A 686 7.06 37.66 -43.64
N CYS A 687 6.15 38.10 -42.77
CA CYS A 687 5.44 37.23 -41.84
C CYS A 687 4.61 36.16 -42.58
N ALA A 688 4.00 36.49 -43.72
CA ALA A 688 3.21 35.53 -44.48
C ALA A 688 4.07 34.52 -45.27
N THR A 689 5.24 34.91 -45.76
CA THR A 689 6.08 34.05 -46.62
C THR A 689 7.25 33.40 -45.88
N GLU A 690 8.11 34.19 -45.23
CA GLU A 690 9.36 33.71 -44.64
C GLU A 690 9.11 32.90 -43.36
N LEU A 691 8.20 33.37 -42.49
CA LEU A 691 7.83 32.63 -41.28
C LEU A 691 7.12 31.31 -41.64
N ARG A 692 6.24 31.31 -42.65
CA ARG A 692 5.58 30.08 -43.13
C ARG A 692 6.60 29.08 -43.68
N ALA A 693 7.59 29.54 -44.45
CA ALA A 693 8.65 28.70 -44.96
C ALA A 693 9.54 28.13 -43.83
N ALA A 694 9.85 28.94 -42.82
CA ALA A 694 10.60 28.51 -41.64
C ALA A 694 9.83 27.48 -40.80
N VAL A 695 8.53 27.69 -40.55
CA VAL A 695 7.65 26.73 -39.85
C VAL A 695 7.54 25.41 -40.61
N GLY A 696 7.43 25.47 -41.94
CA GLY A 696 7.43 24.28 -42.79
C GLY A 696 8.71 23.44 -42.64
N ARG A 697 9.88 24.09 -42.53
CA ARG A 697 11.17 23.40 -42.30
C ARG A 697 11.32 22.87 -40.88
N LEU A 698 10.86 23.62 -39.88
CA LEU A 698 10.82 23.17 -38.48
C LEU A 698 10.04 21.87 -38.34
N ARG A 699 8.83 21.81 -38.91
CA ARG A 699 7.98 20.60 -38.91
C ARG A 699 8.56 19.43 -39.72
N LEU A 700 9.39 19.71 -40.73
CA LEU A 700 10.00 18.66 -41.54
C LEU A 700 11.15 17.97 -40.79
N TYR A 701 11.92 18.73 -40.00
CA TYR A 701 13.06 18.20 -39.25
C TYR A 701 12.69 17.72 -37.84
N LEU A 702 11.78 18.41 -37.15
CA LEU A 702 11.36 18.09 -35.79
C LEU A 702 10.00 17.40 -35.84
N GLU A 703 9.96 16.15 -35.38
CA GLU A 703 8.75 15.30 -35.43
C GLU A 703 7.77 15.62 -34.31
N ASP A 704 8.25 16.16 -33.19
CA ASP A 704 7.43 16.53 -32.05
C ASP A 704 6.87 17.95 -32.20
N GLU A 705 5.56 18.07 -32.34
CA GLU A 705 4.84 19.34 -32.43
C GLU A 705 5.01 20.19 -31.15
N ARG A 706 5.25 19.59 -29.97
CA ARG A 706 5.53 20.35 -28.73
C ARG A 706 6.88 21.07 -28.82
N THR A 707 7.94 20.38 -29.26
CA THR A 707 9.26 20.99 -29.51
C THR A 707 9.17 22.10 -30.58
N VAL A 708 8.42 21.87 -31.65
CA VAL A 708 8.15 22.89 -32.68
C VAL A 708 7.44 24.09 -32.06
N SER A 709 6.41 23.88 -31.23
CA SER A 709 5.66 24.94 -30.56
C SER A 709 6.52 25.78 -29.62
N VAL A 710 7.45 25.17 -28.87
CA VAL A 710 8.35 25.91 -27.97
C VAL A 710 9.32 26.79 -28.77
N LEU A 711 9.97 26.23 -29.79
CA LEU A 711 10.87 27.00 -30.65
C LEU A 711 10.12 28.10 -31.41
N LEU A 712 8.91 27.81 -31.87
CA LEU A 712 8.06 28.77 -32.55
C LEU A 712 7.61 29.89 -31.62
N GLY A 713 7.27 29.59 -30.36
CA GLY A 713 6.97 30.59 -29.34
C GLY A 713 8.13 31.58 -29.16
N HIS A 714 9.37 31.10 -29.03
CA HIS A 714 10.53 31.99 -28.93
C HIS A 714 10.86 32.76 -30.23
N VAL A 715 10.54 32.18 -31.40
CA VAL A 715 10.61 32.92 -32.67
C VAL A 715 9.56 34.03 -32.70
N GLN A 716 8.33 33.76 -32.24
CA GLN A 716 7.25 34.73 -32.12
C GLN A 716 7.62 35.84 -31.13
N ASP A 717 8.06 35.50 -29.92
CA ASP A 717 8.48 36.46 -28.89
C ASP A 717 9.52 37.44 -29.46
N ARG A 718 10.55 36.92 -30.14
CA ARG A 718 11.58 37.76 -30.76
C ARG A 718 11.04 38.67 -31.86
N ILE A 719 10.09 38.20 -32.65
CA ILE A 719 9.41 39.01 -33.68
C ILE A 719 8.53 40.09 -33.03
N VAL A 720 7.81 39.72 -31.98
CA VAL A 720 6.92 40.60 -31.20
C VAL A 720 7.72 41.67 -30.46
N ASP A 721 8.88 41.34 -29.90
CA ASP A 721 9.78 42.30 -29.25
C ASP A 721 10.28 43.35 -30.25
N ASP A 722 10.78 42.91 -31.41
CA ASP A 722 11.25 43.81 -32.48
C ASP A 722 10.10 44.70 -33.00
N TRP A 723 8.90 44.13 -33.11
CA TRP A 723 7.68 44.84 -33.50
C TRP A 723 7.24 45.85 -32.42
N ALA A 724 7.26 45.48 -31.15
CA ALA A 724 6.87 46.32 -30.04
C ALA A 724 7.81 47.52 -29.88
N GLU A 725 9.12 47.30 -30.04
CA GLU A 725 10.12 48.35 -30.08
C GLU A 725 9.86 49.31 -31.24
N TRP A 726 9.70 48.78 -32.45
CA TRP A 726 9.37 49.57 -33.63
C TRP A 726 8.08 50.39 -33.45
N ARG A 727 7.01 49.75 -32.96
CA ARG A 727 5.70 50.38 -32.72
C ARG A 727 5.79 51.47 -31.67
N ALA A 728 6.55 51.26 -30.60
CA ALA A 728 6.76 52.27 -29.57
C ALA A 728 7.50 53.50 -30.14
N LEU A 729 8.52 53.29 -30.98
CA LEU A 729 9.24 54.34 -31.69
C LEU A 729 8.35 55.08 -32.69
N VAL A 730 7.53 54.37 -33.46
CA VAL A 730 6.56 54.98 -34.39
C VAL A 730 5.58 55.87 -33.62
N ARG A 731 5.01 55.39 -32.52
CA ARG A 731 4.09 56.19 -31.68
C ARG A 731 4.76 57.45 -31.09
N ASP A 732 6.04 57.36 -30.75
CA ASP A 732 6.82 58.49 -30.24
C ASP A 732 7.18 59.51 -31.35
N VAL A 733 7.45 59.04 -32.57
CA VAL A 733 7.74 59.91 -33.73
C VAL A 733 6.46 60.53 -34.31
N TYR A 734 5.31 59.86 -34.23
CA TYR A 734 4.03 60.27 -34.82
C TYR A 734 2.90 60.31 -33.77
N PRO A 735 2.75 61.42 -33.01
CA PRO A 735 1.68 61.56 -32.04
C PRO A 735 0.29 61.70 -32.68
N ILE A 736 -0.75 61.37 -31.89
CA ILE A 736 -2.17 61.28 -32.29
C ILE A 736 -2.61 62.52 -33.08
N GLY A 737 -3.15 62.30 -34.29
CA GLY A 737 -3.62 63.35 -35.20
C GLY A 737 -2.70 63.65 -36.40
N SER A 738 -1.56 62.98 -36.55
CA SER A 738 -0.61 63.23 -37.66
C SER A 738 -0.84 62.38 -38.93
N GLY A 739 -1.95 61.65 -39.02
CA GLY A 739 -2.29 60.82 -40.21
C GLY A 739 -1.44 59.55 -40.40
N ALA A 740 -0.72 59.13 -39.36
CA ALA A 740 0.13 57.93 -39.34
C ALA A 740 -0.24 56.99 -38.17
N GLU A 741 -1.54 56.86 -37.87
CA GLU A 741 -2.01 55.78 -37.00
C GLU A 741 -1.78 54.46 -37.74
N VAL A 742 -0.89 53.62 -37.21
CA VAL A 742 -0.87 52.19 -37.54
C VAL A 742 -2.09 51.60 -36.86
N ASP A 743 -3.23 51.76 -37.52
CA ASP A 743 -4.50 51.19 -37.16
C ASP A 743 -4.36 49.67 -37.27
N VAL A 744 -4.54 48.94 -36.15
CA VAL A 744 -4.89 47.51 -36.26
C VAL A 744 -6.36 47.52 -36.65
N GLY A 745 -6.60 47.91 -37.90
CA GLY A 745 -7.91 48.28 -38.39
C GLY A 745 -8.84 47.08 -38.40
N THR A 746 -10.13 47.35 -38.46
CA THR A 746 -11.15 46.35 -38.82
C THR A 746 -10.77 45.56 -40.08
N GLU A 747 -9.97 46.13 -40.98
CA GLU A 747 -9.42 45.47 -42.17
C GLU A 747 -8.57 44.21 -41.86
N ASP A 748 -7.79 44.18 -40.78
CA ASP A 748 -6.98 43.01 -40.42
C ASP A 748 -7.85 41.88 -39.82
N LEU A 749 -8.85 42.25 -39.01
CA LEU A 749 -9.87 41.33 -38.51
C LEU A 749 -10.75 40.80 -39.66
N ALA A 750 -11.17 41.65 -40.59
CA ALA A 750 -11.96 41.27 -41.75
C ALA A 750 -11.16 40.33 -42.67
N ARG A 751 -9.85 40.57 -42.83
CA ARG A 751 -8.96 39.66 -43.55
C ARG A 751 -8.81 38.30 -42.84
N ALA A 752 -8.72 38.27 -41.51
CA ALA A 752 -8.68 37.05 -40.72
C ALA A 752 -10.02 36.27 -40.73
N MET A 753 -11.13 36.97 -40.92
CA MET A 753 -12.48 36.39 -41.04
C MET A 753 -12.84 36.01 -42.48
N SER A 754 -12.07 36.45 -43.47
CA SER A 754 -12.32 36.17 -44.88
C SER A 754 -12.31 34.67 -45.16
N GLY A 755 -13.46 34.12 -45.56
CA GLY A 755 -13.65 32.70 -45.84
C GLY A 755 -14.24 31.89 -44.67
N ALA A 756 -14.40 32.49 -43.49
CA ALA A 756 -15.05 31.83 -42.36
C ALA A 756 -16.56 31.66 -42.59
N THR A 757 -17.10 30.49 -42.25
CA THR A 757 -18.55 30.24 -42.36
C THR A 757 -19.32 30.65 -41.10
N CYS A 758 -18.62 30.75 -39.97
CA CYS A 758 -19.14 31.04 -38.65
C CYS A 758 -18.01 31.56 -37.77
N ILE A 759 -18.30 32.57 -36.95
CA ILE A 759 -17.38 33.11 -35.95
C ILE A 759 -17.84 32.66 -34.57
N ILE A 760 -16.95 32.10 -33.78
CA ILE A 760 -17.17 31.81 -32.36
C ILE A 760 -16.32 32.79 -31.54
N HIS A 761 -16.98 33.72 -30.85
CA HIS A 761 -16.34 34.80 -30.10
C HIS A 761 -16.25 34.45 -28.61
N THR A 762 -15.07 34.04 -28.17
CA THR A 762 -14.77 33.62 -26.78
C THR A 762 -13.90 34.62 -26.02
N LEU A 763 -13.49 35.72 -26.64
CA LEU A 763 -12.56 36.69 -26.08
C LEU A 763 -13.11 37.30 -24.78
N SER A 764 -12.34 37.15 -23.70
CA SER A 764 -12.52 37.93 -22.48
C SER A 764 -11.26 37.89 -21.62
N PRO A 765 -10.87 38.99 -20.96
CA PRO A 765 -9.88 38.95 -19.90
C PRO A 765 -10.38 38.11 -18.71
N LEU A 766 -9.47 37.41 -18.03
CA LEU A 766 -9.77 36.66 -16.80
C LEU A 766 -10.20 37.60 -15.67
N SER A 767 -11.25 37.22 -14.94
CA SER A 767 -11.84 38.13 -13.94
C SER A 767 -10.91 38.34 -12.75
N VAL A 768 -10.05 37.38 -12.42
CA VAL A 768 -9.14 37.45 -11.26
C VAL A 768 -7.97 38.42 -11.45
N ASN A 769 -7.47 38.59 -12.67
CA ASN A 769 -6.24 39.34 -12.95
C ASN A 769 -6.45 40.85 -13.14
N TYR A 770 -7.66 41.27 -13.54
CA TYR A 770 -7.91 42.64 -13.99
C TYR A 770 -8.97 43.39 -13.19
N GLN A 771 -9.37 42.92 -12.00
CA GLN A 771 -10.40 43.59 -11.18
C GLN A 771 -10.11 45.07 -10.88
N ARG A 772 -8.83 45.45 -10.84
CA ARG A 772 -8.38 46.84 -10.61
C ARG A 772 -8.38 47.73 -11.86
N ASN A 773 -8.55 47.16 -13.05
CA ASN A 773 -8.47 47.89 -14.31
C ASN A 773 -9.77 47.70 -15.13
N PRO A 774 -10.87 48.36 -14.72
CA PRO A 774 -12.17 48.22 -15.39
C PRO A 774 -12.12 48.63 -16.87
N GLU A 775 -11.18 49.49 -17.24
CA GLU A 775 -10.96 49.95 -18.61
C GLU A 775 -10.57 48.81 -19.54
N ILE A 776 -9.79 47.82 -19.07
CA ILE A 776 -9.40 46.66 -19.88
C ILE A 776 -10.63 45.81 -20.23
N PHE A 777 -11.55 45.60 -19.29
CA PHE A 777 -12.79 44.87 -19.58
C PHE A 777 -13.64 45.61 -20.61
N HIS A 778 -13.72 46.94 -20.53
CA HIS A 778 -14.44 47.73 -21.52
C HIS A 778 -13.77 47.65 -22.90
N GLN A 779 -12.45 47.82 -22.98
CA GLN A 779 -11.70 47.74 -24.24
C GLN A 779 -11.83 46.38 -24.91
N VAL A 780 -11.65 45.30 -24.16
CA VAL A 780 -11.65 43.94 -24.73
C VAL A 780 -13.07 43.42 -24.97
N ASN A 781 -13.94 43.48 -23.95
CA ASN A 781 -15.27 42.87 -24.07
C ASN A 781 -16.24 43.75 -24.85
N VAL A 782 -16.19 45.08 -24.73
CA VAL A 782 -17.16 45.95 -25.41
C VAL A 782 -16.63 46.37 -26.77
N LEU A 783 -15.50 47.10 -26.82
CA LEU A 783 -14.97 47.61 -28.09
C LEU A 783 -14.47 46.47 -28.98
N GLY A 784 -13.79 45.46 -28.41
CA GLY A 784 -13.37 44.26 -29.15
C GLY A 784 -14.55 43.52 -29.78
N THR A 785 -15.66 43.34 -29.06
CA THR A 785 -16.87 42.71 -29.61
C THR A 785 -17.51 43.55 -30.71
N GLN A 786 -17.56 44.88 -30.57
CA GLN A 786 -18.06 45.77 -31.62
C GLN A 786 -17.21 45.68 -32.89
N ASN A 787 -15.89 45.61 -32.74
CA ASN A 787 -14.97 45.44 -33.85
C ASN A 787 -15.15 44.08 -34.54
N VAL A 788 -15.38 43.01 -33.77
CA VAL A 788 -15.68 41.67 -34.31
C VAL A 788 -16.97 41.68 -35.11
N ILE A 789 -18.03 42.33 -34.61
CA ILE A 789 -19.29 42.46 -35.34
C ILE A 789 -19.09 43.22 -36.65
N ALA A 790 -18.38 44.36 -36.62
CA ALA A 790 -18.11 45.16 -37.80
C ALA A 790 -17.30 44.38 -38.85
N ALA A 791 -16.22 43.71 -38.42
CA ALA A 791 -15.38 42.89 -39.29
C ALA A 791 -16.12 41.66 -39.84
N ALA A 792 -17.01 41.04 -39.06
CA ALA A 792 -17.83 39.91 -39.52
C ALA A 792 -18.75 40.33 -40.68
N VAL A 793 -19.38 41.50 -40.55
CA VAL A 793 -20.24 42.08 -41.59
C VAL A 793 -19.40 42.45 -42.83
N GLU A 794 -18.25 43.09 -42.64
CA GLU A 794 -17.34 43.48 -43.72
C GLU A 794 -16.80 42.27 -44.50
N ALA A 795 -16.46 41.19 -43.80
CA ALA A 795 -15.99 39.93 -44.39
C ALA A 795 -17.11 39.07 -45.00
N GLY A 796 -18.38 39.47 -44.86
CA GLY A 796 -19.54 38.74 -45.38
C GLY A 796 -19.86 37.45 -44.62
N VAL A 797 -19.40 37.31 -43.37
CA VAL A 797 -19.70 36.16 -42.52
C VAL A 797 -21.14 36.27 -42.00
N ARG A 798 -21.89 35.16 -42.07
CA ARG A 798 -23.33 35.17 -41.78
C ARG A 798 -23.71 34.60 -40.41
N LYS A 799 -22.78 34.01 -39.66
CA LYS A 799 -23.06 33.37 -38.37
C LYS A 799 -22.07 33.86 -37.31
N LEU A 800 -22.58 34.28 -36.16
CA LEU A 800 -21.78 34.69 -35.00
C LEU A 800 -22.34 34.08 -33.70
N VAL A 801 -21.56 33.20 -33.09
CA VAL A 801 -21.82 32.65 -31.76
C VAL A 801 -21.03 33.44 -30.74
N TYR A 802 -21.72 34.04 -29.77
CA TYR A 802 -21.08 34.75 -28.67
C TYR A 802 -21.11 33.91 -27.39
N HIS A 803 -19.92 33.59 -26.89
CA HIS A 803 -19.76 33.04 -25.56
C HIS A 803 -19.94 34.18 -24.56
N SER A 804 -21.03 34.17 -23.80
CA SER A 804 -21.39 35.10 -22.73
C SER A 804 -21.15 34.45 -21.35
N SER A 805 -21.88 34.86 -20.30
CA SER A 805 -21.78 34.30 -18.95
C SER A 805 -23.14 34.31 -18.28
N SER A 806 -23.47 33.30 -17.48
CA SER A 806 -24.70 33.34 -16.67
C SER A 806 -24.70 34.46 -15.61
N GLY A 807 -23.53 35.00 -15.27
CA GLY A 807 -23.40 36.11 -14.32
C GLY A 807 -24.07 37.41 -14.77
N VAL A 808 -24.43 37.55 -16.05
CA VAL A 808 -25.10 38.76 -16.59
C VAL A 808 -26.50 38.99 -16.03
N VAL A 809 -27.13 37.96 -15.45
CA VAL A 809 -28.45 38.07 -14.78
C VAL A 809 -28.36 37.98 -13.26
N PHE A 810 -27.17 37.82 -12.68
CA PHE A 810 -26.98 37.68 -11.24
C PHE A 810 -26.73 39.04 -10.56
N ASP A 811 -27.66 39.45 -9.71
CA ASP A 811 -27.62 40.72 -8.96
C ASP A 811 -27.26 40.55 -7.47
N GLY A 812 -26.97 39.31 -7.05
CA GLY A 812 -26.64 38.94 -5.67
C GLY A 812 -27.77 38.26 -4.91
N HIS A 813 -28.97 38.15 -5.48
CA HIS A 813 -30.08 37.38 -4.93
C HIS A 813 -30.10 35.93 -5.44
N ASP A 814 -30.77 35.05 -4.70
CA ASP A 814 -30.86 33.64 -5.07
C ASP A 814 -31.67 33.46 -6.37
N ILE A 815 -31.11 32.68 -7.30
CA ILE A 815 -31.76 32.28 -8.55
C ILE A 815 -31.96 30.77 -8.49
N VAL A 816 -33.22 30.35 -8.51
CA VAL A 816 -33.64 28.96 -8.39
C VAL A 816 -34.27 28.55 -9.72
N ASN A 817 -33.60 27.67 -10.46
CA ASN A 817 -34.05 27.15 -11.75
C ASN A 817 -34.38 28.26 -12.76
N GLY A 818 -33.50 29.26 -12.87
CA GLY A 818 -33.71 30.42 -13.74
C GLY A 818 -33.65 30.08 -15.24
N ASP A 819 -34.50 30.71 -16.05
CA ASP A 819 -34.52 30.58 -17.52
C ASP A 819 -34.14 31.90 -18.22
N GLU A 820 -34.12 31.91 -19.55
CA GLU A 820 -33.72 33.08 -20.34
C GLU A 820 -34.69 34.27 -20.27
N SER A 821 -35.81 34.16 -19.55
CA SER A 821 -36.71 35.31 -19.29
C SER A 821 -36.17 36.26 -18.22
N LEU A 822 -35.13 35.86 -17.48
CA LEU A 822 -34.52 36.68 -16.45
C LEU A 822 -33.92 37.99 -17.01
N PRO A 823 -34.19 39.15 -16.38
CA PRO A 823 -33.63 40.41 -16.80
C PRO A 823 -32.12 40.48 -16.51
N TYR A 824 -31.41 41.36 -17.23
CA TYR A 824 -30.03 41.70 -16.89
C TYR A 824 -29.93 42.23 -15.45
N ALA A 825 -28.82 41.92 -14.79
CA ALA A 825 -28.57 42.33 -13.41
C ALA A 825 -28.59 43.86 -13.28
N THR A 826 -29.44 44.36 -12.37
CA THR A 826 -29.53 45.79 -12.06
C THR A 826 -28.42 46.23 -11.11
N LYS A 827 -28.01 45.34 -10.21
CA LYS A 827 -26.90 45.54 -9.28
C LYS A 827 -25.66 44.80 -9.80
N LEU A 828 -24.75 45.57 -10.37
CA LEU A 828 -23.50 45.04 -10.93
C LEU A 828 -22.50 44.73 -9.82
N MET A 829 -22.18 43.45 -9.65
CA MET A 829 -21.27 42.97 -8.61
C MET A 829 -19.78 43.02 -9.03
N SER A 830 -19.50 43.11 -10.34
CA SER A 830 -18.14 43.18 -10.89
C SER A 830 -18.11 44.01 -12.19
N PRO A 831 -17.03 44.75 -12.48
CA PRO A 831 -16.80 45.39 -13.79
C PRO A 831 -16.85 44.40 -14.96
N TYR A 832 -16.45 43.15 -14.73
CA TYR A 832 -16.57 42.06 -15.71
C TYR A 832 -18.02 41.89 -16.15
N THR A 833 -18.95 41.72 -15.20
CA THR A 833 -20.39 41.52 -15.48
C THR A 833 -20.96 42.68 -16.30
N ALA A 834 -20.60 43.92 -15.95
CA ALA A 834 -21.03 45.12 -16.67
C ALA A 834 -20.60 45.07 -18.15
N SER A 835 -19.33 44.76 -18.40
CA SER A 835 -18.78 44.68 -19.76
C SER A 835 -19.41 43.57 -20.60
N ARG A 836 -19.76 42.43 -19.98
CA ARG A 836 -20.39 41.28 -20.65
C ARG A 836 -21.85 41.55 -21.00
N ILE A 837 -22.58 42.26 -20.14
CA ILE A 837 -23.94 42.74 -20.47
C ILE A 837 -23.91 43.64 -21.71
N LEU A 838 -23.01 44.62 -21.76
CA LEU A 838 -22.90 45.55 -22.89
C LEU A 838 -22.50 44.83 -24.19
N ALA A 839 -21.57 43.88 -24.11
CA ALA A 839 -21.15 43.08 -25.26
C ALA A 839 -22.27 42.17 -25.77
N GLU A 840 -23.01 41.53 -24.86
CA GLU A 840 -24.16 40.69 -25.22
C GLU A 840 -25.27 41.50 -25.90
N GLN A 841 -25.58 42.70 -25.39
CA GLN A 841 -26.52 43.63 -26.01
C GLN A 841 -26.06 44.06 -27.41
N ALA A 842 -24.76 44.28 -27.61
CA ALA A 842 -24.22 44.61 -28.93
C ALA A 842 -24.38 43.46 -29.93
N VAL A 843 -24.12 42.21 -29.52
CA VAL A 843 -24.27 41.01 -30.36
C VAL A 843 -25.73 40.75 -30.70
N LEU A 844 -26.64 40.80 -29.72
CA LEU A 844 -28.07 40.62 -29.95
C LEU A 844 -28.63 41.72 -30.85
N GLY A 845 -28.20 42.97 -30.62
CA GLY A 845 -28.56 44.10 -31.46
C GLY A 845 -28.06 43.99 -32.90
N ALA A 846 -27.00 43.21 -33.15
CA ALA A 846 -26.43 42.96 -34.47
C ALA A 846 -27.16 41.86 -35.26
N ASN A 847 -28.05 41.10 -34.62
CA ASN A 847 -28.83 40.06 -35.31
C ASN A 847 -29.67 40.66 -36.44
N GLY A 848 -29.57 40.06 -37.64
CA GLY A 848 -30.27 40.50 -38.84
C GLY A 848 -29.65 41.70 -39.55
N ARG A 849 -28.60 42.34 -39.00
CA ARG A 849 -27.88 43.42 -39.71
C ARG A 849 -27.05 42.82 -40.83
N ASP A 850 -27.31 43.27 -42.06
CA ASP A 850 -26.58 42.85 -43.27
C ASP A 850 -26.47 41.32 -43.46
N GLY A 851 -27.46 40.57 -42.97
CA GLY A 851 -27.53 39.11 -43.07
C GLY A 851 -26.77 38.33 -42.00
N LEU A 852 -26.25 39.00 -40.96
CA LEU A 852 -25.58 38.36 -39.82
C LEU A 852 -26.60 37.76 -38.84
N ALA A 853 -26.59 36.44 -38.67
CA ALA A 853 -27.36 35.75 -37.65
C ALA A 853 -26.49 35.53 -36.40
N THR A 854 -26.96 35.98 -35.24
CA THR A 854 -26.20 35.89 -33.99
C THR A 854 -26.87 34.93 -33.00
N VAL A 855 -26.11 34.35 -32.09
CA VAL A 855 -26.64 33.55 -30.97
C VAL A 855 -25.75 33.73 -29.76
N VAL A 856 -26.35 33.72 -28.56
CA VAL A 856 -25.63 33.93 -27.30
C VAL A 856 -25.71 32.69 -26.42
N ILE A 857 -24.55 32.24 -25.94
CA ILE A 857 -24.42 31.11 -25.02
C ILE A 857 -24.00 31.60 -23.63
N ARG A 858 -24.80 31.31 -22.60
CA ARG A 858 -24.56 31.69 -21.19
C ARG A 858 -24.21 30.43 -20.36
N PRO A 859 -22.94 30.00 -20.36
CA PRO A 859 -22.53 28.87 -19.53
C PRO A 859 -22.49 29.25 -18.05
N THR A 860 -22.57 28.21 -17.20
CA THR A 860 -22.64 28.35 -15.75
C THR A 860 -21.46 27.64 -15.08
N GLY A 861 -20.71 28.36 -14.23
CA GLY A 861 -19.68 27.79 -13.36
C GLY A 861 -18.74 26.80 -14.05
N ILE A 862 -18.08 27.24 -15.13
CA ILE A 862 -17.23 26.37 -15.95
C ILE A 862 -16.12 25.75 -15.10
N PHE A 863 -15.91 24.45 -15.24
CA PHE A 863 -14.78 23.74 -14.65
C PHE A 863 -14.24 22.69 -15.63
N GLY A 864 -13.00 22.29 -15.46
CA GLY A 864 -12.40 21.25 -16.30
C GLY A 864 -10.90 21.42 -16.46
N VAL A 865 -10.33 20.61 -17.35
CA VAL A 865 -8.93 20.68 -17.74
C VAL A 865 -8.58 22.09 -18.26
N GLY A 866 -7.53 22.70 -17.69
CA GLY A 866 -7.07 24.04 -18.06
C GLY A 866 -7.82 25.21 -17.41
N ASP A 867 -8.77 24.95 -16.50
CA ASP A 867 -9.40 26.01 -15.71
C ASP A 867 -8.38 26.71 -14.81
N GLN A 868 -8.33 28.05 -14.90
CA GLN A 868 -7.42 28.91 -14.15
C GLN A 868 -8.09 29.64 -12.97
N GLU A 869 -9.40 29.52 -12.79
CA GLU A 869 -10.13 30.25 -11.76
C GLU A 869 -10.64 29.35 -10.63
N LEU A 870 -11.57 28.41 -10.92
CA LEU A 870 -12.25 27.64 -9.89
C LEU A 870 -11.38 26.49 -9.36
N ILE A 871 -10.85 25.66 -10.26
CA ILE A 871 -10.02 24.50 -9.92
C ILE A 871 -8.70 24.95 -9.26
N VAL A 872 -8.03 25.96 -9.81
CA VAL A 872 -6.78 26.49 -9.23
C VAL A 872 -7.01 27.02 -7.81
N GLY A 873 -8.07 27.80 -7.58
CA GLY A 873 -8.38 28.31 -6.23
C GLY A 873 -8.70 27.20 -5.23
N ALA A 874 -9.42 26.16 -5.67
CA ALA A 874 -9.73 25.01 -4.84
C ALA A 874 -8.48 24.15 -4.54
N TYR A 875 -7.63 23.93 -5.53
CA TYR A 875 -6.35 23.21 -5.39
C TYR A 875 -5.38 23.95 -4.46
N ASP A 876 -5.27 25.27 -4.57
CA ASP A 876 -4.47 26.09 -3.66
C ASP A 876 -4.92 25.93 -2.19
N THR A 877 -6.23 25.89 -1.97
CA THR A 877 -6.82 25.69 -0.64
C THR A 877 -6.53 24.29 -0.10
N TRP A 878 -6.56 23.28 -0.98
CA TRP A 878 -6.18 21.90 -0.70
C TRP A 878 -4.71 21.78 -0.30
N LYS A 879 -3.81 22.34 -1.12
CA LYS A 879 -2.37 22.34 -0.91
C LYS A 879 -1.94 23.08 0.35
N LYS A 880 -2.62 24.18 0.71
CA LYS A 880 -2.36 24.94 1.95
C LYS A 880 -2.91 24.25 3.21
N GLY A 881 -3.64 23.14 3.09
CA GLY A 881 -4.24 22.43 4.22
C GLY A 881 -5.40 23.20 4.89
N THR A 882 -5.99 24.17 4.20
CA THR A 882 -7.05 25.04 4.73
C THR A 882 -8.46 24.58 4.33
N THR A 883 -8.62 23.33 3.89
CA THR A 883 -9.89 22.72 3.45
C THR A 883 -10.97 22.63 4.53
N HIS A 884 -10.60 22.84 5.79
CA HIS A 884 -11.51 22.79 6.94
C HIS A 884 -12.32 24.08 7.13
N VAL A 885 -12.11 25.15 6.36
CA VAL A 885 -12.87 26.40 6.49
C VAL A 885 -14.03 26.42 5.50
N GLN A 886 -15.26 26.59 5.99
CA GLN A 886 -16.48 26.65 5.17
C GLN A 886 -17.21 27.97 5.37
N LEU A 887 -17.64 28.59 4.28
CA LEU A 887 -18.51 29.78 4.31
C LEU A 887 -19.98 29.36 4.18
N GLY A 888 -20.80 29.71 5.18
CA GLY A 888 -22.23 29.37 5.19
C GLY A 888 -22.50 27.89 5.46
N SER A 889 -23.78 27.54 5.55
CA SER A 889 -24.24 26.21 5.97
C SER A 889 -24.19 25.13 4.88
N ASN A 890 -23.71 25.44 3.67
CA ASN A 890 -23.74 24.53 2.51
C ASN A 890 -25.15 24.01 2.20
N THR A 891 -26.11 24.93 2.11
CA THR A 891 -27.51 24.61 1.74
C THR A 891 -27.87 25.17 0.36
N ASN A 892 -26.92 25.84 -0.29
CA ASN A 892 -27.09 26.50 -1.57
C ASN A 892 -26.63 25.62 -2.72
N LEU A 893 -27.53 25.43 -3.69
CA LEU A 893 -27.25 24.74 -4.95
C LEU A 893 -26.62 25.69 -5.97
N GLY A 894 -25.69 25.18 -6.76
CA GLY A 894 -25.13 25.91 -7.89
C GLY A 894 -24.75 25.00 -9.04
N ASP A 895 -24.86 25.53 -10.25
CA ASP A 895 -24.43 24.82 -11.45
C ASP A 895 -22.91 24.82 -11.61
N LYS A 896 -22.40 23.71 -12.14
CA LYS A 896 -21.02 23.50 -12.53
C LYS A 896 -21.02 22.81 -13.88
N THR A 897 -20.56 23.49 -14.93
CA THR A 897 -20.60 22.95 -16.29
C THR A 897 -19.21 22.53 -16.72
N TYR A 898 -19.07 21.28 -17.17
CA TYR A 898 -17.78 20.80 -17.65
C TYR A 898 -17.40 21.50 -18.97
N VAL A 899 -16.13 21.85 -19.14
CA VAL A 899 -15.65 22.68 -20.24
C VAL A 899 -15.98 22.11 -21.64
N SER A 900 -15.93 20.79 -21.82
CA SER A 900 -16.28 20.18 -23.11
C SER A 900 -17.77 20.31 -23.43
N ASN A 901 -18.64 20.28 -22.43
CA ASN A 901 -20.08 20.48 -22.63
C ASN A 901 -20.39 21.91 -23.08
N VAL A 902 -19.60 22.90 -22.63
CA VAL A 902 -19.70 24.28 -23.13
C VAL A 902 -19.24 24.37 -24.59
N ALA A 903 -18.12 23.72 -24.93
CA ALA A 903 -17.63 23.65 -26.30
C ALA A 903 -18.64 22.97 -27.24
N HIS A 904 -19.23 21.86 -26.79
CA HIS A 904 -20.31 21.15 -27.49
C HIS A 904 -21.50 22.08 -27.78
N ALA A 905 -21.95 22.84 -26.78
CA ALA A 905 -23.03 23.81 -26.97
C ALA A 905 -22.70 24.93 -27.97
N LEU A 906 -21.45 25.42 -27.99
CA LEU A 906 -21.00 26.45 -28.95
C LEU A 906 -21.02 25.90 -30.39
N VAL A 907 -20.61 24.66 -30.60
CA VAL A 907 -20.63 23.99 -31.91
C VAL A 907 -22.07 23.77 -32.36
N LEU A 908 -22.95 23.24 -31.51
CA LEU A 908 -24.37 23.09 -31.81
C LEU A 908 -25.02 24.42 -32.21
N ALA A 909 -24.70 25.49 -31.50
CA ALA A 909 -25.20 26.82 -31.83
C ALA A 909 -24.72 27.30 -33.20
N CYS A 910 -23.47 27.04 -33.56
CA CYS A 910 -22.92 27.37 -34.87
C CYS A 910 -23.57 26.57 -36.01
N ASP A 911 -23.85 25.28 -35.77
CA ASP A 911 -24.51 24.40 -36.73
C ASP A 911 -25.98 24.79 -36.96
N LYS A 912 -26.69 25.15 -35.88
CA LYS A 912 -28.10 25.55 -35.94
C LYS A 912 -28.31 26.93 -36.52
N LEU A 913 -27.36 27.86 -36.40
CA LEU A 913 -27.44 29.12 -37.14
C LEU A 913 -27.45 28.85 -38.66
N PRO A 914 -28.22 29.59 -39.48
CA PRO A 914 -29.03 30.77 -39.14
C PRO A 914 -30.53 30.44 -38.94
N ASP A 915 -30.88 29.27 -38.38
CA ASP A 915 -32.28 28.91 -38.10
C ASP A 915 -33.00 30.07 -37.38
N PRO A 916 -34.12 30.59 -37.91
CA PRO A 916 -34.89 31.67 -37.28
C PRO A 916 -35.33 31.36 -35.84
N ALA A 917 -35.43 30.09 -35.44
CA ALA A 917 -35.74 29.70 -34.06
C ALA A 917 -34.55 29.84 -33.10
N VAL A 918 -33.33 30.02 -33.62
CA VAL A 918 -32.07 30.12 -32.84
C VAL A 918 -31.41 31.49 -33.01
N ALA A 919 -31.55 32.11 -34.18
CA ALA A 919 -30.97 33.42 -34.47
C ALA A 919 -31.58 34.53 -33.61
N GLY A 920 -30.73 35.30 -32.92
CA GLY A 920 -31.11 36.34 -31.96
C GLY A 920 -31.48 35.81 -30.57
N GLU A 921 -31.39 34.51 -30.35
CA GLU A 921 -31.74 33.90 -29.07
C GLU A 921 -30.54 33.76 -28.13
N VAL A 922 -30.87 33.65 -26.85
CA VAL A 922 -29.94 33.37 -25.75
C VAL A 922 -30.24 31.98 -25.21
N PHE A 923 -29.21 31.26 -24.75
CA PHE A 923 -29.32 29.93 -24.16
C PHE A 923 -28.47 29.77 -22.89
N PHE A 924 -29.06 29.31 -21.79
CA PHE A 924 -28.31 28.83 -20.64
C PHE A 924 -27.78 27.43 -20.87
N ILE A 925 -26.49 27.24 -20.57
CA ILE A 925 -25.81 25.94 -20.70
C ILE A 925 -25.38 25.49 -19.30
N THR A 926 -25.88 24.33 -18.90
CA THR A 926 -25.67 23.69 -17.60
C THR A 926 -25.42 22.20 -17.78
N ASN A 927 -24.75 21.56 -16.82
CA ASN A 927 -24.62 20.10 -16.77
C ASN A 927 -25.90 19.36 -16.36
N ASN A 928 -27.02 20.07 -16.12
CA ASN A 928 -28.27 19.50 -15.59
C ASN A 928 -28.13 18.73 -14.25
N ASP A 929 -27.08 19.00 -13.50
CA ASP A 929 -26.76 18.38 -12.21
C ASP A 929 -26.36 19.47 -11.19
N PRO A 930 -27.34 20.23 -10.66
CA PRO A 930 -27.08 21.26 -9.66
C PRO A 930 -26.65 20.61 -8.33
N ARG A 931 -25.45 20.95 -7.85
CA ARG A 931 -24.88 20.40 -6.61
C ARG A 931 -24.75 21.46 -5.52
N LEU A 932 -24.70 21.02 -4.27
CA LEU A 932 -24.37 21.91 -3.15
C LEU A 932 -22.96 22.44 -3.33
N PHE A 933 -22.78 23.75 -3.14
CA PHE A 933 -21.52 24.44 -3.46
C PHE A 933 -20.29 23.75 -2.85
N TRP A 934 -20.33 23.44 -1.55
CA TRP A 934 -19.20 22.80 -0.87
C TRP A 934 -19.13 21.29 -1.08
N ASP A 935 -20.20 20.63 -1.53
CA ASP A 935 -20.15 19.21 -1.88
C ASP A 935 -19.36 19.02 -3.17
N PHE A 936 -19.55 19.90 -4.16
CA PHE A 936 -18.71 19.92 -5.36
C PHE A 936 -17.23 20.14 -5.02
N ILE A 937 -16.92 21.14 -4.19
CA ILE A 937 -15.53 21.45 -3.79
C ILE A 937 -14.90 20.29 -3.01
N ARG A 938 -15.66 19.64 -2.11
CA ARG A 938 -15.19 18.46 -1.38
C ARG A 938 -15.03 17.24 -2.28
N ALA A 939 -15.88 17.05 -3.28
CA ALA A 939 -15.76 15.97 -4.25
C ALA A 939 -14.46 16.11 -5.07
N LEU A 940 -14.06 17.33 -5.40
CA LEU A 940 -12.76 17.63 -6.00
C LEU A 940 -11.61 17.32 -5.03
N TRP A 941 -11.70 17.79 -3.78
CA TRP A 941 -10.67 17.53 -2.78
C TRP A 941 -10.51 16.05 -2.44
N GLY A 942 -11.61 15.28 -2.40
CA GLY A 942 -11.57 13.83 -2.17
C GLY A 942 -10.82 13.11 -3.28
N ARG A 943 -11.06 13.46 -4.55
CA ARG A 943 -10.30 12.92 -5.69
C ARG A 943 -8.83 13.32 -5.68
N LEU A 944 -8.52 14.54 -5.23
CA LEU A 944 -7.13 14.96 -5.00
C LEU A 944 -6.48 14.20 -3.84
N ASP A 945 -7.22 13.86 -2.78
CA ASP A 945 -6.73 13.02 -1.68
C ASP A 945 -6.39 11.61 -2.20
N GLU A 946 -7.29 11.01 -2.98
CA GLU A 946 -7.09 9.70 -3.63
C GLU A 946 -5.92 9.69 -4.61
N ALA A 947 -5.77 10.76 -5.40
CA ALA A 947 -4.68 10.89 -6.36
C ALA A 947 -3.31 11.16 -5.69
N PHE A 948 -3.30 11.70 -4.46
CA PHE A 948 -2.08 12.08 -3.74
C PHE A 948 -2.11 11.61 -2.26
N PRO A 949 -2.02 10.28 -2.01
CA PRO A 949 -2.16 9.71 -0.66
C PRO A 949 -1.09 10.17 0.33
N GLU A 950 0.13 10.47 -0.13
CA GLU A 950 1.20 11.01 0.72
C GLU A 950 0.88 12.43 1.25
N GLU A 951 0.27 13.26 0.41
CA GLU A 951 -0.15 14.61 0.80
C GLU A 951 -1.39 14.57 1.70
N GLU A 952 -2.24 13.55 1.55
CA GLU A 952 -3.30 13.24 2.52
C GLU A 952 -2.72 12.92 3.90
N ALA A 953 -1.72 12.05 3.99
CA ALA A 953 -1.12 11.66 5.27
C ALA A 953 -0.49 12.84 6.04
N LYS A 954 0.00 13.86 5.32
CA LYS A 954 0.57 15.09 5.90
C LYS A 954 -0.50 16.06 6.43
N ARG A 955 -1.76 15.92 6.01
CA ARG A 955 -2.84 16.86 6.35
C ARG A 955 -3.65 16.38 7.56
N THR A 956 -3.82 17.26 8.54
CA THR A 956 -4.68 16.96 9.69
C THR A 956 -6.16 17.09 9.29
N LYS A 957 -6.92 15.98 9.28
CA LYS A 957 -8.37 15.98 9.08
C LYS A 957 -9.06 16.72 10.24
N ARG A 958 -9.35 18.00 10.06
CA ARG A 958 -10.08 18.85 11.03
C ARG A 958 -11.55 18.90 10.68
N LYS A 959 -12.41 19.00 11.71
CA LYS A 959 -13.85 19.23 11.50
C LYS A 959 -14.06 20.57 10.78
N PRO A 960 -15.02 20.66 9.83
CA PRO A 960 -15.32 21.90 9.14
C PRO A 960 -15.69 23.01 10.12
N VAL A 961 -14.93 24.11 10.12
CA VAL A 961 -15.25 25.35 10.81
C VAL A 961 -16.17 26.15 9.90
N VAL A 962 -17.45 26.16 10.25
CA VAL A 962 -18.48 26.88 9.49
C VAL A 962 -18.53 28.33 9.96
N ILE A 963 -18.20 29.26 9.07
CA ILE A 963 -18.32 30.70 9.29
C ILE A 963 -19.72 31.14 8.83
N PRO A 964 -20.59 31.64 9.73
CA PRO A 964 -21.91 32.14 9.36
C PRO A 964 -21.82 33.28 8.35
N ARG A 965 -22.76 33.36 7.38
CA ARG A 965 -22.78 34.35 6.29
C ARG A 965 -22.58 35.79 6.78
N LEU A 966 -23.26 36.18 7.86
CA LEU A 966 -23.13 37.52 8.45
C LEU A 966 -21.69 37.81 8.93
N LEU A 967 -21.08 36.85 9.64
CA LEU A 967 -19.71 36.98 10.12
C LEU A 967 -18.72 37.02 8.95
N ALA A 968 -18.95 36.21 7.91
CA ALA A 968 -18.12 36.23 6.70
C ALA A 968 -18.15 37.60 6.00
N PHE A 969 -19.31 38.26 5.92
CA PHE A 969 -19.39 39.63 5.38
C PHE A 969 -18.61 40.63 6.24
N VAL A 970 -18.78 40.58 7.56
CA VAL A 970 -18.03 41.47 8.48
C VAL A 970 -16.52 41.28 8.30
N LEU A 971 -16.06 40.03 8.25
CA LEU A 971 -14.65 39.71 8.01
C LEU A 971 -14.18 40.23 6.64
N ALA A 972 -14.96 40.04 5.58
CA ALA A 972 -14.62 40.53 4.24
C ALA A 972 -14.48 42.05 4.19
N TYR A 973 -15.39 42.80 4.82
CA TYR A 973 -15.31 44.26 4.89
C TYR A 973 -14.11 44.73 5.73
N VAL A 974 -13.84 44.09 6.87
CA VAL A 974 -12.68 44.42 7.71
C VAL A 974 -11.37 44.13 6.98
N MET A 975 -11.24 42.97 6.34
CA MET A 975 -10.06 42.62 5.55
C MET A 975 -9.86 43.58 4.38
N GLY A 976 -10.94 43.95 3.68
CA GLY A 976 -10.88 44.93 2.60
C GLY A 976 -10.43 46.30 3.09
N TRP A 977 -10.94 46.76 4.24
CA TRP A 977 -10.53 48.03 4.84
C TRP A 977 -9.07 48.03 5.28
N VAL A 978 -8.58 46.93 5.86
CA VAL A 978 -7.16 46.75 6.24
C VAL A 978 -6.25 46.70 5.01
N ALA A 979 -6.65 46.00 3.95
CA ALA A 979 -5.88 45.93 2.70
C ALA A 979 -5.79 47.32 2.04
N TRP A 980 -6.90 48.05 2.02
CA TRP A 980 -6.94 49.44 1.53
C TRP A 980 -6.01 50.35 2.33
N LEU A 981 -6.04 50.29 3.66
CA LEU A 981 -5.14 51.07 4.53
C LEU A 981 -3.66 50.77 4.30
N ARG A 982 -3.32 49.54 3.93
CA ARG A 982 -1.93 49.09 3.70
C ARG A 982 -1.46 49.27 2.26
N GLY A 983 -2.32 49.73 1.35
CA GLY A 983 -2.03 49.75 -0.09
C GLY A 983 -1.76 48.35 -0.66
N ALA A 984 -2.25 47.30 0.01
CA ALA A 984 -2.02 45.91 -0.34
C ALA A 984 -3.05 45.40 -1.36
N ASP A 985 -2.80 44.23 -1.93
CA ASP A 985 -3.75 43.54 -2.80
C ASP A 985 -5.05 43.19 -2.08
N PRO A 986 -6.20 43.19 -2.81
CA PRO A 986 -7.48 42.86 -2.22
C PRO A 986 -7.43 41.46 -1.60
N PRO A 987 -8.01 41.27 -0.40
CA PRO A 987 -7.94 40.01 0.30
C PRO A 987 -8.69 38.91 -0.47
N PRO A 988 -8.30 37.63 -0.32
CA PRO A 988 -9.02 36.51 -0.94
C PRO A 988 -10.52 36.45 -0.56
N LEU A 989 -10.86 36.87 0.66
CA LEU A 989 -12.24 36.94 1.13
C LEU A 989 -12.85 38.32 0.83
N THR A 990 -13.64 38.40 -0.25
CA THR A 990 -14.38 39.62 -0.65
C THR A 990 -15.88 39.48 -0.41
N PRO A 991 -16.64 40.59 -0.29
CA PRO A 991 -18.11 40.52 -0.22
C PRO A 991 -18.73 39.79 -1.43
N TYR A 992 -18.09 39.88 -2.60
CA TYR A 992 -18.46 39.13 -3.79
C TYR A 992 -18.27 37.61 -3.58
N ALA A 993 -17.10 37.18 -3.11
CA ALA A 993 -16.82 35.77 -2.83
C ALA A 993 -17.79 35.18 -1.78
N VAL A 994 -18.11 35.95 -0.73
CA VAL A 994 -19.10 35.55 0.28
C VAL A 994 -20.50 35.39 -0.35
N THR A 995 -20.91 36.34 -1.20
CA THR A 995 -22.21 36.27 -1.89
C THR A 995 -22.27 35.05 -2.80
N PHE A 996 -21.25 34.85 -3.64
CA PHE A 996 -21.19 33.74 -4.58
C PHE A 996 -21.17 32.36 -3.89
N ALA A 997 -20.39 32.21 -2.81
CA ALA A 997 -20.29 30.93 -2.09
C ALA A 997 -21.52 30.60 -1.23
N THR A 998 -22.40 31.57 -0.93
CA THR A 998 -23.54 31.38 -0.01
C THR A 998 -24.91 31.64 -0.61
N SER A 999 -25.00 32.06 -1.87
CA SER A 999 -26.26 32.21 -2.59
C SER A 999 -26.56 30.96 -3.44
N THR A 1000 -27.85 30.66 -3.61
CA THR A 1000 -28.32 29.60 -4.52
C THR A 1000 -28.40 30.16 -5.93
N MET A 1001 -27.74 29.53 -6.89
CA MET A 1001 -27.69 30.03 -8.27
C MET A 1001 -27.59 28.87 -9.26
N TYR A 1002 -28.73 28.41 -9.76
CA TYR A 1002 -28.80 27.42 -10.83
C TYR A 1002 -29.91 27.73 -11.85
N PHE A 1003 -29.73 27.24 -13.07
CA PHE A 1003 -30.48 27.59 -14.27
C PHE A 1003 -30.99 26.34 -14.99
N THR A 1004 -32.01 26.53 -15.83
CA THR A 1004 -32.54 25.48 -16.69
C THR A 1004 -31.94 25.56 -18.09
N SER A 1005 -31.61 24.40 -18.69
CA SER A 1005 -31.14 24.30 -20.07
C SER A 1005 -32.21 23.75 -21.03
N GLU A 1006 -33.49 23.71 -20.62
CA GLU A 1006 -34.59 23.14 -21.42
C GLU A 1006 -34.76 23.80 -22.79
N LYS A 1007 -34.51 25.11 -22.88
CA LYS A 1007 -34.53 25.83 -24.16
C LYS A 1007 -33.41 25.35 -25.10
N ALA A 1008 -32.21 25.13 -24.56
CA ALA A 1008 -31.06 24.62 -25.30
C ALA A 1008 -31.29 23.17 -25.77
N LYS A 1009 -31.85 22.31 -24.92
CA LYS A 1009 -32.27 20.95 -25.30
C LYS A 1009 -33.22 20.96 -26.49
N ARG A 1010 -34.28 21.78 -26.41
CA ARG A 1010 -35.33 21.82 -27.43
C ARG A 1010 -34.87 22.41 -28.77
N LEU A 1011 -34.11 23.50 -28.75
CA LEU A 1011 -33.79 24.26 -29.97
C LEU A 1011 -32.39 23.95 -30.52
N LEU A 1012 -31.41 23.68 -29.67
CA LEU A 1012 -30.06 23.32 -30.09
C LEU A 1012 -29.85 21.80 -30.18
N GLY A 1013 -30.66 21.01 -29.47
CA GLY A 1013 -30.39 19.58 -29.28
C GLY A 1013 -29.31 19.33 -28.23
N TYR A 1014 -29.08 20.30 -27.34
CA TYR A 1014 -28.02 20.23 -26.34
C TYR A 1014 -28.37 19.26 -25.21
N GLU A 1015 -27.53 18.25 -25.00
CA GLU A 1015 -27.49 17.46 -23.77
C GLU A 1015 -26.03 17.40 -23.27
N PRO A 1016 -25.80 17.41 -21.94
CA PRO A 1016 -24.44 17.30 -21.41
C PRO A 1016 -23.89 15.89 -21.68
N GLU A 1017 -22.79 15.81 -22.44
CA GLU A 1017 -22.14 14.55 -22.79
C GLU A 1017 -21.31 14.00 -21.62
N VAL A 1018 -20.67 14.89 -20.86
CA VAL A 1018 -19.81 14.53 -19.72
C VAL A 1018 -20.50 14.89 -18.41
N GLY A 1019 -20.63 13.92 -17.51
CA GLY A 1019 -21.19 14.11 -16.17
C GLY A 1019 -20.29 14.96 -15.26
N VAL A 1020 -20.84 15.48 -14.15
CA VAL A 1020 -20.01 16.30 -13.22
C VAL A 1020 -18.91 15.47 -12.55
N ASP A 1021 -19.22 14.23 -12.12
CA ASP A 1021 -18.23 13.34 -11.50
C ASP A 1021 -17.13 12.92 -12.47
N GLU A 1022 -17.51 12.49 -13.69
CA GLU A 1022 -16.56 12.17 -14.76
C GLU A 1022 -15.69 13.38 -15.11
N GLY A 1023 -16.29 14.56 -15.21
CA GLY A 1023 -15.54 15.80 -15.43
C GLY A 1023 -14.53 16.10 -14.32
N LEU A 1024 -14.85 15.80 -13.05
CA LEU A 1024 -13.92 15.93 -11.93
C LEU A 1024 -12.78 14.90 -12.02
N ASP A 1025 -13.07 13.65 -12.39
CA ASP A 1025 -12.06 12.61 -12.60
C ASP A 1025 -11.07 13.01 -13.70
N LEU A 1026 -11.58 13.48 -14.85
CA LEU A 1026 -10.77 13.97 -15.96
C LEU A 1026 -9.92 15.19 -15.55
N THR A 1027 -10.48 16.10 -14.76
CA THR A 1027 -9.77 17.27 -14.27
C THR A 1027 -8.59 16.87 -13.37
N VAL A 1028 -8.82 15.98 -12.39
CA VAL A 1028 -7.77 15.53 -11.46
C VAL A 1028 -6.72 14.68 -12.16
N LYS A 1029 -7.11 13.84 -13.12
CA LYS A 1029 -6.18 13.05 -13.94
C LYS A 1029 -5.19 13.92 -14.72
N VAL A 1030 -5.58 15.12 -15.14
CA VAL A 1030 -4.64 16.07 -15.76
C VAL A 1030 -3.81 16.81 -14.71
N CYS A 1031 -4.37 17.10 -13.52
CA CYS A 1031 -3.58 17.62 -12.40
C CYS A 1031 -2.52 16.65 -11.88
N THR A 1032 -2.63 15.33 -12.12
CA THR A 1032 -1.56 14.36 -11.83
C THR A 1032 -0.46 14.34 -12.89
N LEU A 1033 -0.71 14.91 -14.07
CA LEU A 1033 0.23 14.95 -15.21
C LEU A 1033 1.02 16.27 -15.28
N HIS A 1034 0.74 17.25 -14.41
CA HIS A 1034 1.39 18.56 -14.30
C HIS A 1034 1.84 18.82 -12.88
#